data_AF-A0A3C0T0W8-F1
#
_entry.id   AF-A0A3C0T0W8-F1
#
_cell.length_a   1.000
_cell.length_b   1.000
_cell.length_c   1.000
_cell.angle_alpha   90.00
_cell.angle_beta   90.00
_cell.angle_gamma   90.00
#
_symmetry.space_group_name_H-M   'P 1'
#
loop_
_entity.id
_entity.type
_entity.pdbx_description
1 polymer ?
#
loop_
_entity_poly.entity_id
_entity_poly.type
_entity_poly.pdbx_seq_one_letter_code
_entity_poly.pdbx_strand_id
1 'polypeptide(L)'
;MKSEAFENNSLLQRLNERAKELDCLYRVKEIITKEQLSVDDVFSKLVSIIPSGWQFPDLCSARIVYENKTFESDNFVTSKWFQNVKLNLRGKTVGAVELHYNNKNILITNPFLPEEQQLLNSIAERIENFLYQGDLQATIAQWEIAKKDLDSNKKPDWMIILELVEKMDSNLFNKLSRLMLNRLCLLGVEDAKNVLGCLGINKSCENIPAIQDLNIPSLKIKFELYNKFNQNIFKIASDNLSSDDITDYLNKWIREDKTGFLVSVLENTNSPISEIAAAISRFHHLDLTDVEISTYSSSNINTLFIQRIFTEQIELVRPAREYIDINDFYPILQHSIYPNNSHGKLGGKSAGLFIAWQFLKKSGIEVSIPHTWCVSSDYMLKFVYYNNLEEVLEQKYKNIEEIRADYTNLIQVFKNSNFPIDLVNSLSMAIEDFGQKPIIIRSSSLLEDRFGSAFSGKYKSLFLANQGTKEERLTAVLDAIAEIYASIFGPDPIEYRKEHNLLEFHEEMAILIQEVVGEQVGDYFFPSFAGVGFGYNEYRWSPKIRKEDGLLRIVPGLGTRAVDRLSNDYPVLICPSNPGLKVNPMPTEAFKYSPRMMDVINLRENIFETIEINELIKKNPDLFPDIEKLFSVFEDDIFKTKNRYQLDFEKDELVFTLEPLIATKDIIRRFKHILDTLKERLDTVVDIEFAYSKDKLYLLQCRPQAGSLDSIPAPIPMETDQSTILFTAKKFITNGIVDNINYVVYVDPDQYNALSSLQDLERVGKAVGKLNSALPKRRFILMGPGRWGSRGDIKMGVKVNYSDINNTAMLLEIARKKGDYVPEVSFGTHFFQDLVEASIKYLPLYPDDADVVFNDAEITRSKNMLSEILPEFSDLSDVVFVTDIKKENDGKILKVFMNEDINQAIAIFDEASAAESTLDIYSHTDVKQLDYWSWRYSMAETIAASLEPARFGVKAMYLIGSTKNANAGPMSDIDLLIHIEEGSNKKGMLSVWLDGWSRCLGRMNFLRTGYKTDQLLDVHYITDLDIAQKTSMAIKINAITDAARKLNIGPVDA
;
A
#
# COMPACT_ATOMS: atom_id res chain seq x y z
N MET A 1 -18.05 -49.47 -17.11
CA MET A 1 -17.23 -50.50 -17.79
C MET A 1 -17.13 -50.39 -19.32
N LYS A 2 -18.19 -50.40 -20.15
CA LYS A 2 -18.03 -50.13 -21.61
C LYS A 2 -17.95 -48.63 -21.98
N SER A 3 -18.49 -47.72 -21.16
CA SER A 3 -18.37 -46.25 -21.38
C SER A 3 -17.00 -45.71 -20.93
N GLU A 4 -16.52 -46.10 -19.75
CA GLU A 4 -15.19 -45.69 -19.25
C GLU A 4 -14.03 -46.17 -20.14
N ALA A 5 -14.16 -47.35 -20.74
CA ALA A 5 -13.18 -47.86 -21.70
C ALA A 5 -13.22 -47.10 -23.05
N PHE A 6 -14.34 -46.46 -23.39
CA PHE A 6 -14.50 -45.66 -24.60
C PHE A 6 -14.02 -44.21 -24.38
N GLU A 7 -14.28 -43.64 -23.21
CA GLU A 7 -13.77 -42.32 -22.79
C GLU A 7 -12.26 -42.32 -22.55
N ASN A 8 -11.70 -43.36 -21.91
CA ASN A 8 -10.24 -43.47 -21.74
C ASN A 8 -9.52 -43.63 -23.09
N ASN A 9 -10.13 -44.33 -24.06
CA ASN A 9 -9.56 -44.43 -25.41
C ASN A 9 -9.61 -43.09 -26.15
N SER A 10 -10.70 -42.32 -25.99
CA SER A 10 -10.86 -40.96 -26.54
C SER A 10 -9.84 -39.98 -25.92
N LEU A 11 -9.60 -40.04 -24.61
CA LEU A 11 -8.63 -39.19 -23.92
C LEU A 11 -7.19 -39.51 -24.32
N LEU A 12 -6.82 -40.79 -24.36
CA LEU A 12 -5.51 -41.25 -24.83
C LEU A 12 -5.28 -40.90 -26.30
N GLN A 13 -6.32 -40.98 -27.13
CA GLN A 13 -6.25 -40.57 -28.52
C GLN A 13 -6.03 -39.05 -28.65
N ARG A 14 -6.75 -38.22 -27.88
CA ARG A 14 -6.53 -36.75 -27.84
C ARG A 14 -5.16 -36.36 -27.31
N LEU A 15 -4.65 -37.06 -26.29
CA LEU A 15 -3.30 -36.84 -25.77
C LEU A 15 -2.23 -37.23 -26.78
N ASN A 16 -2.42 -38.33 -27.52
CA ASN A 16 -1.50 -38.74 -28.57
C ASN A 16 -1.51 -37.78 -29.78
N GLU A 17 -2.69 -37.31 -30.21
CA GLU A 17 -2.76 -36.31 -31.28
C GLU A 17 -2.08 -35.00 -30.84
N ARG A 18 -2.31 -34.55 -29.60
CA ARG A 18 -1.66 -33.35 -29.06
C ARG A 18 -0.15 -33.51 -28.88
N ALA A 19 0.33 -34.71 -28.55
CA ALA A 19 1.75 -35.02 -28.51
C ALA A 19 2.39 -34.94 -29.91
N LYS A 20 1.71 -35.43 -30.96
CA LYS A 20 2.16 -35.29 -32.36
C LYS A 20 2.19 -33.83 -32.82
N GLU A 21 1.16 -33.05 -32.48
CA GLU A 21 1.10 -31.61 -32.77
C GLU A 21 2.29 -30.87 -32.13
N LEU A 22 2.57 -31.14 -30.86
CA LEU A 22 3.68 -30.52 -30.11
C LEU A 22 5.05 -30.96 -30.65
N ASP A 23 5.24 -32.24 -30.96
CA ASP A 23 6.47 -32.76 -31.57
C ASP A 23 6.69 -32.14 -32.96
N CYS A 24 5.63 -32.01 -33.77
CA CYS A 24 5.68 -31.33 -35.07
C CYS A 24 6.11 -29.86 -34.90
N LEU A 25 5.48 -29.11 -34.00
CA LEU A 25 5.85 -27.71 -33.72
C LEU A 25 7.28 -27.58 -33.17
N TYR A 26 7.74 -28.53 -32.36
CA TYR A 26 9.10 -28.55 -31.85
C TYR A 26 10.12 -28.77 -32.98
N ARG A 27 9.88 -29.75 -33.85
CA ARG A 27 10.75 -30.03 -35.01
C ARG A 27 10.75 -28.91 -36.04
N VAL A 28 9.59 -28.30 -36.29
CA VAL A 28 9.47 -27.09 -37.12
C VAL A 28 10.32 -25.96 -36.54
N LYS A 29 10.25 -25.74 -35.22
CA LYS A 29 11.11 -24.74 -34.53
C LYS A 29 12.59 -25.09 -34.67
N GLU A 30 12.96 -26.34 -34.47
CA GLU A 30 14.36 -26.78 -34.55
C GLU A 30 14.96 -26.56 -35.95
N ILE A 31 14.18 -26.80 -37.02
CA ILE A 31 14.62 -26.50 -38.40
C ILE A 31 14.78 -24.99 -38.61
N ILE A 32 13.78 -24.21 -38.18
CA ILE A 32 13.76 -22.75 -38.35
C ILE A 32 14.90 -22.06 -37.59
N THR A 33 15.32 -22.61 -36.44
CA THR A 33 16.34 -21.99 -35.57
C THR A 33 17.78 -22.36 -35.96
N LYS A 34 17.99 -23.29 -36.90
CA LYS A 34 19.35 -23.70 -37.32
C LYS A 34 19.95 -22.66 -38.27
N GLU A 35 20.91 -21.87 -37.76
CA GLU A 35 21.57 -20.70 -38.38
C GLU A 35 22.35 -20.95 -39.70
N GLN A 36 22.25 -22.11 -40.36
CA GLN A 36 23.07 -22.48 -41.53
C GLN A 36 22.29 -23.03 -42.74
N LEU A 37 20.95 -23.00 -42.73
CA LEU A 37 20.14 -23.53 -43.82
C LEU A 37 19.58 -22.41 -44.70
N SER A 38 19.62 -22.59 -46.02
CA SER A 38 18.96 -21.67 -46.95
C SER A 38 17.44 -21.79 -46.84
N VAL A 39 16.69 -20.76 -47.28
CA VAL A 39 15.21 -20.81 -47.30
C VAL A 39 14.69 -22.02 -48.07
N ASP A 40 15.35 -22.37 -49.18
CA ASP A 40 15.01 -23.55 -49.99
C ASP A 40 15.24 -24.87 -49.21
N ASP A 41 16.32 -24.97 -48.44
CA ASP A 41 16.63 -26.15 -47.61
C ASP A 41 15.66 -26.28 -46.43
N VAL A 42 15.28 -25.16 -45.82
CA VAL A 42 14.29 -25.11 -44.74
C VAL A 42 12.94 -25.57 -45.26
N PHE A 43 12.48 -25.07 -46.41
CA PHE A 43 11.19 -25.47 -46.98
C PHE A 43 11.15 -26.92 -47.41
N SER A 44 12.24 -27.43 -47.99
CA SER A 44 12.35 -28.85 -48.34
C SER A 44 12.26 -29.76 -47.11
N LYS A 45 12.83 -29.33 -45.97
CA LYS A 45 12.75 -30.08 -44.70
C LYS A 45 11.42 -29.88 -43.97
N LEU A 46 10.80 -28.71 -44.07
CA LEU A 46 9.50 -28.47 -43.44
C LEU A 46 8.43 -29.33 -44.11
N VAL A 47 8.45 -29.41 -45.43
CA VAL A 47 7.48 -30.19 -46.20
C VAL A 47 7.54 -31.70 -45.89
N SER A 48 8.70 -32.24 -45.47
CA SER A 48 8.80 -33.64 -45.02
C SER A 48 8.38 -33.88 -43.56
N ILE A 49 8.32 -32.83 -42.72
CA ILE A 49 7.96 -32.93 -41.30
C ILE A 49 6.50 -32.56 -41.03
N ILE A 50 5.94 -31.57 -41.73
CA ILE A 50 4.56 -31.11 -41.48
C ILE A 50 3.54 -32.27 -41.46
N PRO A 51 3.60 -33.27 -42.38
CA PRO A 51 2.69 -34.42 -42.34
C PRO A 51 2.67 -35.20 -41.01
N SER A 52 3.77 -35.20 -40.23
CA SER A 52 3.84 -35.95 -38.97
C SER A 52 2.94 -35.41 -37.86
N GLY A 53 2.49 -34.15 -37.97
CA GLY A 53 1.59 -33.51 -37.01
C GLY A 53 0.10 -33.76 -37.26
N TRP A 54 -0.26 -34.46 -38.34
CA TRP A 54 -1.65 -34.73 -38.72
C TRP A 54 -2.12 -36.10 -38.24
N GLN A 55 -3.45 -36.28 -38.17
CA GLN A 55 -4.10 -37.50 -37.68
C GLN A 55 -3.66 -38.75 -38.46
N PHE A 56 -3.43 -38.62 -39.77
CA PHE A 56 -2.95 -39.70 -40.64
C PHE A 56 -1.64 -39.33 -41.36
N PRO A 57 -0.48 -39.37 -40.69
CA PRO A 57 0.79 -38.95 -41.29
C PRO A 57 1.14 -39.66 -42.59
N ASP A 58 0.91 -40.98 -42.68
CA ASP A 58 1.23 -41.81 -43.85
C ASP A 58 0.38 -41.48 -45.09
N LEU A 59 -0.75 -40.80 -44.90
CA LEU A 59 -1.66 -40.40 -45.96
C LEU A 59 -1.56 -38.89 -46.24
N CYS A 60 -0.86 -38.12 -45.42
CA CYS A 60 -0.77 -36.67 -45.52
C CYS A 60 0.43 -36.29 -46.39
N SER A 61 0.22 -35.36 -47.31
CA SER A 61 1.28 -34.79 -48.14
C SER A 61 1.21 -33.26 -48.08
N ALA A 62 2.37 -32.62 -47.96
CA ALA A 62 2.47 -31.18 -47.78
C ALA A 62 3.07 -30.53 -49.03
N ARG A 63 2.66 -29.29 -49.28
CA ARG A 63 3.20 -28.43 -50.32
C ARG A 63 3.34 -27.00 -49.81
N ILE A 64 4.51 -26.41 -49.99
CA ILE A 64 4.75 -24.99 -49.74
C ILE A 64 5.00 -24.32 -51.08
N VAL A 65 4.18 -23.34 -51.41
CA VAL A 65 4.36 -22.42 -52.54
C VAL A 65 4.94 -21.13 -51.99
N TYR A 66 6.09 -20.70 -52.49
CA TYR A 66 6.71 -19.44 -52.11
C TYR A 66 7.27 -18.74 -53.35
N GLU A 67 6.78 -17.53 -53.61
CA GLU A 67 7.04 -16.78 -54.85
C GLU A 67 6.79 -17.62 -56.12
N ASN A 68 7.85 -18.00 -56.85
CA ASN A 68 7.80 -18.82 -58.06
C ASN A 68 8.32 -20.26 -57.85
N LYS A 69 8.56 -20.68 -56.60
CA LYS A 69 9.06 -22.02 -56.26
C LYS A 69 8.01 -22.82 -55.51
N THR A 70 7.96 -24.11 -55.80
CA THR A 70 7.06 -25.06 -55.15
C THR A 70 7.91 -26.16 -54.51
N PHE A 71 7.65 -26.44 -53.24
CA PHE A 71 8.32 -27.47 -52.45
C PHE A 71 7.27 -28.51 -52.05
N GLU A 72 7.49 -29.78 -52.39
CA GLU A 72 6.52 -30.87 -52.24
C GLU A 72 7.12 -32.04 -51.47
N SER A 73 6.29 -32.75 -50.70
CA SER A 73 6.71 -33.92 -49.93
C SER A 73 6.83 -35.13 -50.85
N ASP A 74 7.64 -36.12 -50.47
CA ASP A 74 7.74 -37.37 -51.21
C ASP A 74 6.33 -37.98 -51.42
N ASN A 75 5.97 -38.27 -52.67
CA ASN A 75 4.64 -38.77 -53.10
C ASN A 75 3.46 -37.78 -52.96
N PHE A 76 3.69 -36.48 -53.17
CA PHE A 76 2.62 -35.47 -53.22
C PHE A 76 1.57 -35.77 -54.30
N VAL A 77 0.28 -35.81 -53.92
CA VAL A 77 -0.85 -35.97 -54.85
C VAL A 77 -1.97 -35.00 -54.46
N THR A 78 -2.42 -34.21 -55.43
CA THR A 78 -3.57 -33.32 -55.21
C THR A 78 -4.85 -34.13 -55.05
N SER A 79 -5.50 -34.00 -53.91
CA SER A 79 -6.78 -34.66 -53.61
C SER A 79 -7.91 -33.65 -53.38
N LYS A 80 -9.16 -34.15 -53.33
CA LYS A 80 -10.35 -33.34 -52.98
C LYS A 80 -10.34 -32.88 -51.51
N TRP A 81 -9.52 -33.51 -50.67
CA TRP A 81 -9.44 -33.25 -49.24
C TRP A 81 -8.16 -32.49 -48.95
N PHE A 82 -8.28 -31.17 -48.82
CA PHE A 82 -7.14 -30.29 -48.58
C PHE A 82 -7.43 -29.22 -47.53
N GLN A 83 -6.38 -28.84 -46.80
CA GLN A 83 -6.32 -27.62 -45.99
C GLN A 83 -5.30 -26.68 -46.60
N ASN A 84 -5.54 -25.38 -46.51
CA ASN A 84 -4.56 -24.40 -46.90
C ASN A 84 -4.51 -23.23 -45.92
N VAL A 85 -3.39 -22.53 -45.95
CA VAL A 85 -3.18 -21.26 -45.29
C VAL A 85 -2.31 -20.39 -46.17
N LYS A 86 -2.66 -19.12 -46.30
CA LYS A 86 -1.88 -18.14 -47.07
C LYS A 86 -0.73 -17.64 -46.20
N LEU A 87 0.47 -17.58 -46.77
CA LEU A 87 1.61 -16.94 -46.15
C LEU A 87 1.62 -15.47 -46.54
N ASN A 88 1.53 -14.59 -45.55
CA ASN A 88 1.53 -13.14 -45.73
C ASN A 88 2.78 -12.53 -45.11
N LEU A 89 3.58 -11.86 -45.93
CA LEU A 89 4.68 -11.02 -45.45
C LEU A 89 4.32 -9.56 -45.73
N ARG A 90 4.33 -8.73 -44.67
CA ARG A 90 4.07 -7.28 -44.76
C ARG A 90 2.78 -6.93 -45.51
N GLY A 91 1.72 -7.70 -45.30
CA GLY A 91 0.40 -7.48 -45.91
C GLY A 91 0.26 -7.90 -47.38
N LYS A 92 1.31 -8.49 -47.99
CA LYS A 92 1.24 -9.14 -49.31
C LYS A 92 1.31 -10.65 -49.16
N THR A 93 0.43 -11.36 -49.86
CA THR A 93 0.49 -12.82 -49.94
C THR A 93 1.70 -13.23 -50.78
N VAL A 94 2.68 -13.86 -50.12
CA VAL A 94 3.95 -14.29 -50.72
C VAL A 94 3.95 -15.78 -51.08
N GLY A 95 2.96 -16.52 -50.59
CA GLY A 95 2.91 -17.96 -50.75
C GLY A 95 1.69 -18.60 -50.08
N ALA A 96 1.69 -19.92 -50.05
CA ALA A 96 0.69 -20.72 -49.33
C ALA A 96 1.29 -22.05 -48.88
N VAL A 97 0.79 -22.56 -47.75
CA VAL A 97 1.04 -23.93 -47.31
C VAL A 97 -0.24 -24.72 -47.55
N GLU A 98 -0.12 -25.85 -48.24
CA GLU A 98 -1.20 -26.74 -48.59
C GLU A 98 -0.92 -28.15 -48.07
N LEU A 99 -1.95 -28.81 -47.55
CA LEU A 99 -1.90 -30.19 -47.10
C LEU A 99 -3.01 -31.00 -47.74
N HIS A 100 -2.67 -32.20 -48.24
CA HIS A 100 -3.59 -33.08 -48.94
C HIS A 100 -3.54 -34.50 -48.35
N TYR A 101 -4.71 -35.09 -48.14
CA TYR A 101 -4.82 -36.51 -47.78
C TYR A 101 -5.00 -37.39 -49.03
N ASN A 102 -4.16 -38.41 -49.16
CA ASN A 102 -4.11 -39.36 -50.27
C ASN A 102 -4.93 -40.62 -49.98
N ASN A 103 -6.27 -40.57 -50.02
CA ASN A 103 -7.02 -41.82 -50.17
C ASN A 103 -8.44 -41.70 -50.72
N LYS A 104 -8.82 -42.70 -51.53
CA LYS A 104 -10.14 -42.95 -52.13
C LYS A 104 -11.15 -43.62 -51.16
N ASN A 105 -10.76 -43.93 -49.92
CA ASN A 105 -11.53 -44.73 -48.95
C ASN A 105 -11.98 -43.99 -47.68
N ILE A 106 -11.89 -42.66 -47.62
CA ILE A 106 -12.41 -41.88 -46.48
C ILE A 106 -13.93 -41.68 -46.66
N LEU A 107 -14.74 -42.34 -45.83
CA LEU A 107 -16.21 -42.26 -45.80
C LEU A 107 -16.76 -41.03 -45.02
N ILE A 108 -15.92 -40.00 -44.81
CA ILE A 108 -16.18 -38.85 -43.94
C ILE A 108 -16.20 -37.57 -44.79
N THR A 109 -17.16 -36.68 -44.52
CA THR A 109 -17.37 -35.40 -45.23
C THR A 109 -16.26 -34.36 -45.02
N ASN A 110 -15.44 -34.50 -43.98
CA ASN A 110 -14.22 -33.74 -43.76
C ASN A 110 -13.27 -34.57 -42.87
N PRO A 111 -12.11 -35.04 -43.38
CA PRO A 111 -11.16 -35.83 -42.58
C PRO A 111 -10.30 -35.00 -41.63
N PHE A 112 -10.38 -33.66 -41.68
CA PHE A 112 -9.54 -32.80 -40.87
C PHE A 112 -10.19 -32.39 -39.56
N LEU A 113 -9.39 -32.33 -38.49
CA LEU A 113 -9.79 -31.81 -37.19
C LEU A 113 -9.67 -30.27 -37.16
N PRO A 114 -10.52 -29.56 -36.40
CA PRO A 114 -10.35 -28.12 -36.17
C PRO A 114 -8.97 -27.75 -35.60
N GLU A 115 -8.43 -28.60 -34.74
CA GLU A 115 -7.11 -28.46 -34.13
C GLU A 115 -5.98 -28.54 -35.17
N GLU A 116 -6.12 -29.37 -36.21
CA GLU A 116 -5.14 -29.44 -37.32
C GLU A 116 -5.09 -28.15 -38.13
N GLN A 117 -6.22 -27.45 -38.31
CA GLN A 117 -6.22 -26.14 -38.96
C GLN A 117 -5.53 -25.08 -38.07
N GLN A 118 -5.69 -25.17 -36.75
CA GLN A 118 -4.97 -24.29 -35.81
C GLN A 118 -3.46 -24.57 -35.82
N LEU A 119 -3.07 -25.85 -35.93
CA LEU A 119 -1.67 -26.26 -36.11
C LEU A 119 -1.11 -25.67 -37.42
N LEU A 120 -1.84 -25.78 -38.53
CA LEU A 120 -1.43 -25.23 -39.82
C LEU A 120 -1.25 -23.71 -39.78
N ASN A 121 -2.17 -22.99 -39.11
CA ASN A 121 -2.05 -21.55 -38.90
C ASN A 121 -0.80 -21.20 -38.06
N SER A 122 -0.53 -21.97 -37.00
CA SER A 122 0.64 -21.78 -36.14
C SER A 122 1.96 -22.05 -36.87
N ILE A 123 1.98 -23.03 -37.78
CA ILE A 123 3.13 -23.32 -38.65
C ILE A 123 3.33 -22.18 -39.65
N ALA A 124 2.26 -21.66 -40.25
CA ALA A 124 2.34 -20.50 -41.15
C ALA A 124 2.91 -19.27 -40.45
N GLU A 125 2.43 -18.94 -39.25
CA GLU A 125 2.95 -17.80 -38.47
C GLU A 125 4.46 -17.94 -38.18
N ARG A 126 4.94 -19.16 -37.88
CA ARG A 126 6.37 -19.42 -37.68
C ARG A 126 7.19 -19.31 -38.95
N ILE A 127 6.65 -19.77 -40.09
CA ILE A 127 7.28 -19.60 -41.41
C ILE A 127 7.32 -18.12 -41.78
N GLU A 128 6.26 -17.36 -41.53
CA GLU A 128 6.21 -15.91 -41.74
C GLU A 128 7.25 -15.19 -40.90
N ASN A 129 7.39 -15.54 -39.61
CA ASN A 129 8.42 -14.99 -38.72
C ASN A 129 9.85 -15.36 -39.16
N PHE A 130 10.08 -16.60 -39.61
CA PHE A 130 11.37 -17.02 -40.15
C PHE A 130 11.74 -16.26 -41.43
N LEU A 131 10.80 -16.14 -42.37
CA LEU A 131 10.98 -15.38 -43.59
C LEU A 131 11.20 -13.90 -43.29
N TYR A 132 10.53 -13.35 -42.28
CA TYR A 132 10.74 -11.98 -41.82
C TYR A 132 12.15 -11.79 -41.26
N GLN A 133 12.66 -12.73 -40.46
CA GLN A 133 14.04 -12.70 -39.94
C GLN A 133 15.09 -12.89 -41.04
N GLY A 134 14.85 -13.81 -41.97
CA GLY A 134 15.72 -14.06 -43.12
C GLY A 134 15.76 -12.87 -44.08
N ASP A 135 14.63 -12.20 -44.32
CA ASP A 135 14.56 -10.95 -45.08
C ASP A 135 15.29 -9.83 -44.32
N LEU A 136 15.17 -9.76 -42.99
CA LEU A 136 15.93 -8.80 -42.18
C LEU A 136 17.44 -9.03 -42.28
N GLN A 137 17.91 -10.27 -42.13
CA GLN A 137 19.32 -10.63 -42.19
C GLN A 137 19.88 -10.53 -43.61
N ALA A 138 19.13 -10.94 -44.63
CA ALA A 138 19.52 -10.75 -46.03
C ALA A 138 19.55 -9.25 -46.39
N THR A 139 18.63 -8.46 -45.83
CA THR A 139 18.67 -6.99 -45.97
C THR A 139 19.87 -6.41 -45.25
N ILE A 140 20.24 -6.89 -44.05
CA ILE A 140 21.43 -6.45 -43.30
C ILE A 140 22.74 -6.91 -43.98
N ALA A 141 22.79 -8.11 -44.55
CA ALA A 141 23.94 -8.61 -45.29
C ALA A 141 24.09 -7.91 -46.65
N GLN A 142 22.97 -7.65 -47.34
CA GLN A 142 22.93 -6.72 -48.47
C GLN A 142 23.33 -5.32 -48.02
N TRP A 143 23.02 -4.90 -46.80
CA TRP A 143 23.42 -3.62 -46.21
C TRP A 143 24.92 -3.57 -45.93
N GLU A 144 25.57 -4.66 -45.51
CA GLU A 144 27.02 -4.77 -45.31
C GLU A 144 27.80 -4.89 -46.62
N ILE A 145 27.27 -5.61 -47.61
CA ILE A 145 27.83 -5.72 -48.96
C ILE A 145 27.62 -4.40 -49.71
N ALA A 146 26.45 -3.78 -49.58
CA ALA A 146 26.17 -2.43 -50.07
C ALA A 146 27.01 -1.40 -49.32
N LYS A 147 27.32 -1.56 -48.02
CA LYS A 147 28.29 -0.70 -47.30
C LYS A 147 29.68 -0.76 -47.90
N LYS A 148 30.10 -1.93 -48.42
CA LYS A 148 31.38 -2.10 -49.12
C LYS A 148 31.38 -1.54 -50.54
N ASP A 149 30.23 -1.51 -51.23
CA ASP A 149 30.10 -0.96 -52.58
C ASP A 149 29.65 0.53 -52.63
N LEU A 150 29.05 1.06 -51.56
CA LEU A 150 28.53 2.44 -51.44
C LEU A 150 29.49 3.46 -50.81
N ASP A 151 30.76 3.10 -50.62
CA ASP A 151 31.84 4.09 -50.43
C ASP A 151 32.02 5.03 -51.64
N SER A 152 31.16 4.92 -52.65
CA SER A 152 31.12 5.75 -53.84
C SER A 152 29.90 6.68 -53.98
N ASN A 153 28.99 6.82 -53.01
CA ASN A 153 27.97 7.90 -53.10
C ASN A 153 27.45 8.50 -51.78
N LYS A 154 27.49 9.84 -51.75
CA LYS A 154 27.18 10.79 -50.66
C LYS A 154 25.71 10.81 -50.22
N LYS A 155 25.19 9.80 -49.50
CA LYS A 155 23.92 9.93 -48.77
C LYS A 155 24.13 9.73 -47.26
N PRO A 156 23.62 10.63 -46.40
CA PRO A 156 23.73 10.48 -44.95
C PRO A 156 22.82 9.37 -44.40
N ASP A 157 23.26 8.70 -43.33
CA ASP A 157 22.64 7.49 -42.76
C ASP A 157 21.14 7.66 -42.41
N TRP A 158 20.73 8.81 -41.86
CA TRP A 158 19.33 9.09 -41.54
C TRP A 158 18.40 9.05 -42.76
N MET A 159 18.90 9.43 -43.95
CA MET A 159 18.11 9.44 -45.18
C MET A 159 17.83 8.01 -45.65
N ILE A 160 18.77 7.10 -45.42
CA ILE A 160 18.60 5.66 -45.69
C ILE A 160 17.58 5.07 -44.71
N ILE A 161 17.67 5.41 -43.42
CA ILE A 161 16.71 4.96 -42.39
C ILE A 161 15.29 5.39 -42.76
N LEU A 162 15.08 6.64 -43.16
CA LEU A 162 13.76 7.15 -43.55
C LEU A 162 13.22 6.50 -44.82
N GLU A 163 14.05 6.34 -45.87
CA GLU A 163 13.62 5.67 -47.11
C GLU A 163 13.19 4.21 -46.86
N LEU A 164 13.82 3.53 -45.89
CA LEU A 164 13.44 2.19 -45.47
C LEU A 164 12.14 2.19 -44.65
N VAL A 165 12.02 3.07 -43.66
CA VAL A 165 10.81 3.17 -42.82
C VAL A 165 9.59 3.59 -43.65
N GLU A 166 9.73 4.54 -44.57
CA GLU A 166 8.64 4.98 -45.47
C GLU A 166 8.11 3.83 -46.34
N LYS A 167 8.98 2.90 -46.76
CA LYS A 167 8.61 1.72 -47.56
C LYS A 167 8.07 0.56 -46.72
N MET A 168 8.52 0.40 -45.48
CA MET A 168 8.16 -0.73 -44.62
C MET A 168 6.96 -0.46 -43.71
N ASP A 169 6.88 0.74 -43.12
CA ASP A 169 5.85 1.11 -42.15
C ASP A 169 5.50 2.61 -42.25
N SER A 170 4.41 2.89 -42.99
CA SER A 170 3.90 4.26 -43.17
C SER A 170 3.41 4.92 -41.87
N ASN A 171 2.99 4.13 -40.86
CA ASN A 171 2.54 4.68 -39.58
C ASN A 171 3.72 5.11 -38.73
N LEU A 172 4.77 4.28 -38.66
CA LEU A 172 6.02 4.64 -38.01
C LEU A 172 6.65 5.88 -38.68
N PHE A 173 6.66 5.94 -40.01
CA PHE A 173 7.14 7.12 -40.75
C PHE A 173 6.40 8.41 -40.36
N ASN A 174 5.07 8.36 -40.29
CA ASN A 174 4.24 9.49 -39.86
C ASN A 174 4.52 9.90 -38.41
N LYS A 175 4.70 8.91 -37.52
CA LYS A 175 5.05 9.15 -36.11
C LYS A 175 6.41 9.83 -35.99
N LEU A 176 7.43 9.34 -36.69
CA LEU A 176 8.78 9.93 -36.70
C LEU A 176 8.76 11.35 -37.27
N SER A 177 8.01 11.59 -38.36
CA SER A 177 7.84 12.92 -38.95
C SER A 177 7.25 13.92 -37.94
N ARG A 178 6.20 13.50 -37.20
CA ARG A 178 5.59 14.33 -36.15
C ARG A 178 6.55 14.61 -34.99
N LEU A 179 7.29 13.59 -34.53
CA LEU A 179 8.27 13.74 -33.45
C LEU A 179 9.41 14.70 -33.86
N MET A 180 9.87 14.60 -35.11
CA MET A 180 10.87 15.51 -35.68
C MET A 180 10.36 16.95 -35.75
N LEU A 181 9.14 17.17 -36.24
CA LEU A 181 8.52 18.50 -36.29
C LEU A 181 8.43 19.13 -34.90
N ASN A 182 7.96 18.37 -33.91
CA ASN A 182 7.89 18.84 -32.52
C ASN A 182 9.28 19.18 -31.96
N ARG A 183 10.31 18.37 -32.26
CA ARG A 183 11.68 18.63 -31.83
C ARG A 183 12.23 19.92 -32.43
N LEU A 184 12.03 20.15 -33.72
CA LEU A 184 12.45 21.38 -34.41
C LEU A 184 11.72 22.62 -33.85
N CYS A 185 10.42 22.49 -33.52
CA CYS A 185 9.67 23.57 -32.88
C CYS A 185 10.23 23.92 -31.48
N LEU A 186 10.58 22.90 -30.69
CA LEU A 186 11.20 23.09 -29.36
C LEU A 186 12.59 23.74 -29.45
N LEU A 187 13.34 23.46 -30.51
CA LEU A 187 14.62 24.13 -30.81
C LEU A 187 14.44 25.55 -31.34
N GLY A 188 13.19 26.00 -31.53
CA GLY A 188 12.86 27.37 -31.93
C GLY A 188 12.92 27.62 -33.44
N VAL A 189 13.07 26.59 -34.28
CA VAL A 189 13.17 26.72 -35.74
C VAL A 189 11.89 27.34 -36.32
N GLU A 190 12.00 28.54 -36.90
CA GLU A 190 10.88 29.34 -37.42
C GLU A 190 10.10 28.60 -38.51
N ASP A 191 10.81 27.93 -39.42
CA ASP A 191 10.20 27.16 -40.52
C ASP A 191 9.36 25.98 -40.02
N ALA A 192 9.79 25.32 -38.94
CA ALA A 192 9.03 24.25 -38.31
C ALA A 192 7.75 24.79 -37.63
N LYS A 193 7.83 25.94 -36.95
CA LYS A 193 6.66 26.62 -36.39
C LYS A 193 5.67 27.05 -37.47
N ASN A 194 6.16 27.49 -38.63
CA ASN A 194 5.31 27.81 -39.78
C ASN A 194 4.58 26.57 -40.31
N VAL A 195 5.27 25.42 -40.40
CA VAL A 195 4.64 24.14 -40.77
C VAL A 195 3.58 23.73 -39.74
N LEU A 196 3.88 23.85 -38.43
CA LEU A 196 2.93 23.56 -37.36
C LEU A 196 1.72 24.52 -37.37
N GLY A 197 1.94 25.80 -37.65
CA GLY A 197 0.88 26.82 -37.79
C GLY A 197 -0.02 26.58 -39.00
N CYS A 198 0.56 26.13 -40.13
CA CYS A 198 -0.23 25.68 -41.29
C CYS A 198 -1.04 24.41 -40.99
N LEU A 199 -0.59 23.60 -40.04
CA LEU A 199 -1.30 22.44 -39.50
C LEU A 199 -2.27 22.81 -38.36
N GLY A 200 -2.51 24.09 -38.06
CA GLY A 200 -3.42 24.53 -37.00
C GLY A 200 -4.41 25.64 -37.40
N ILE A 201 -4.18 26.35 -38.50
CA ILE A 201 -4.95 27.56 -38.84
C ILE A 201 -5.27 27.58 -40.33
N ASN A 202 -6.55 27.53 -40.66
CA ASN A 202 -6.99 27.88 -42.01
C ASN A 202 -6.78 29.39 -42.19
N LYS A 203 -6.03 29.79 -43.22
CA LYS A 203 -5.72 31.17 -43.63
C LYS A 203 -6.95 32.06 -43.97
N SER A 204 -8.17 31.66 -43.60
CA SER A 204 -9.42 32.28 -44.04
C SER A 204 -10.17 33.09 -42.97
N CYS A 205 -9.63 33.27 -41.77
CA CYS A 205 -10.27 34.10 -40.73
C CYS A 205 -9.24 34.94 -39.99
N GLU A 206 -8.91 36.09 -40.56
CA GLU A 206 -8.31 37.20 -39.81
C GLU A 206 -9.37 37.70 -38.81
N ASN A 207 -9.04 37.72 -37.51
CA ASN A 207 -9.84 38.21 -36.36
C ASN A 207 -10.67 37.18 -35.56
N ILE A 208 -10.04 36.16 -34.96
CA ILE A 208 -10.56 35.53 -33.74
C ILE A 208 -9.47 35.60 -32.66
N PRO A 209 -9.76 36.07 -31.43
CA PRO A 209 -8.83 35.99 -30.29
C PRO A 209 -8.44 34.53 -30.04
N ALA A 210 -7.28 34.30 -29.40
CA ALA A 210 -6.70 32.99 -29.18
C ALA A 210 -7.75 31.88 -28.91
N ILE A 211 -7.83 30.90 -29.82
CA ILE A 211 -8.76 29.76 -29.79
C ILE A 211 -8.63 28.94 -28.49
N GLN A 212 -7.56 29.13 -27.71
CA GLN A 212 -7.29 28.42 -26.47
C GLN A 212 -8.31 28.65 -25.34
N ASP A 213 -9.04 29.76 -25.34
CA ASP A 213 -10.00 30.10 -24.27
C ASP A 213 -11.48 29.95 -24.67
N LEU A 214 -11.75 29.50 -25.90
CA LEU A 214 -13.13 29.29 -26.37
C LEU A 214 -13.53 27.83 -26.16
N ASN A 215 -14.69 27.63 -25.52
CA ASN A 215 -15.27 26.31 -25.29
C ASN A 215 -15.93 25.74 -26.57
N ILE A 216 -15.19 25.74 -27.68
CA ILE A 216 -15.60 25.19 -28.98
C ILE A 216 -14.53 24.21 -29.50
N PRO A 217 -14.92 23.11 -30.16
CA PRO A 217 -13.97 22.18 -30.76
C PRO A 217 -13.16 22.86 -31.86
N SER A 218 -11.83 22.74 -31.81
CA SER A 218 -10.98 23.11 -32.93
C SER A 218 -11.30 22.26 -34.17
N LEU A 219 -11.26 22.85 -35.36
CA LEU A 219 -11.56 22.15 -36.62
C LEU A 219 -10.51 21.09 -36.95
N LYS A 220 -10.95 19.88 -37.33
CA LYS A 220 -10.09 18.76 -37.74
C LYS A 220 -9.43 19.03 -39.09
N ILE A 221 -8.11 18.92 -39.16
CA ILE A 221 -7.36 19.02 -40.41
C ILE A 221 -7.26 17.65 -41.09
N LYS A 222 -7.44 17.62 -42.41
CA LYS A 222 -7.47 16.39 -43.20
C LYS A 222 -6.07 15.75 -43.31
N PHE A 223 -6.02 14.43 -43.11
CA PHE A 223 -4.81 13.59 -43.09
C PHE A 223 -3.96 13.69 -44.37
N GLU A 224 -4.57 13.96 -45.53
CA GLU A 224 -3.89 14.10 -46.83
C GLU A 224 -2.90 15.29 -46.90
N LEU A 225 -3.13 16.34 -46.12
CA LEU A 225 -2.20 17.47 -46.02
C LEU A 225 -0.93 17.07 -45.25
N TYR A 226 -1.05 16.19 -44.26
CA TYR A 226 0.03 15.77 -43.38
C TYR A 226 1.15 15.04 -44.15
N ASN A 227 0.78 14.11 -45.04
CA ASN A 227 1.74 13.37 -45.87
C ASN A 227 2.56 14.27 -46.81
N LYS A 228 2.01 15.40 -47.27
CA LYS A 228 2.75 16.37 -48.10
C LYS A 228 3.84 17.11 -47.33
N PHE A 229 3.69 17.26 -46.01
CA PHE A 229 4.66 17.98 -45.18
C PHE A 229 5.76 17.09 -44.63
N ASN A 230 5.58 15.76 -44.55
CA ASN A 230 6.58 14.83 -43.99
C ASN A 230 7.97 14.96 -44.64
N GLN A 231 8.05 15.00 -45.97
CA GLN A 231 9.33 15.17 -46.67
C GLN A 231 9.94 16.56 -46.44
N ASN A 232 9.11 17.59 -46.27
CA ASN A 232 9.56 18.94 -45.96
C ASN A 232 10.10 19.04 -44.52
N ILE A 233 9.53 18.30 -43.56
CA ILE A 233 9.98 18.29 -42.16
C ILE A 233 11.43 17.82 -42.06
N PHE A 234 11.79 16.73 -42.74
CA PHE A 234 13.16 16.22 -42.71
C PHE A 234 14.15 17.06 -43.52
N LYS A 235 13.68 17.80 -44.52
CA LYS A 235 14.49 18.82 -45.19
C LYS A 235 14.80 19.99 -44.25
N ILE A 236 13.80 20.48 -43.52
CA ILE A 236 14.02 21.49 -42.47
C ILE A 236 14.95 20.95 -41.39
N ALA A 237 14.83 19.66 -41.04
CA ALA A 237 15.75 19.01 -40.10
C ALA A 237 17.20 19.02 -40.61
N SER A 238 17.44 18.63 -41.87
CA SER A 238 18.79 18.61 -42.44
C SER A 238 19.45 19.99 -42.56
N ASP A 239 18.64 21.04 -42.68
CA ASP A 239 19.13 22.42 -42.76
C ASP A 239 19.50 23.00 -41.38
N ASN A 240 19.03 22.40 -40.28
CA ASN A 240 19.15 22.93 -38.91
C ASN A 240 19.85 21.99 -37.91
N LEU A 241 19.98 20.69 -38.21
CA LEU A 241 20.60 19.67 -37.35
C LEU A 241 21.72 18.94 -38.10
N SER A 242 22.68 18.38 -37.35
CA SER A 242 23.71 17.52 -37.95
C SER A 242 23.11 16.18 -38.40
N SER A 243 23.75 15.54 -39.39
CA SER A 243 23.33 14.21 -39.85
C SER A 243 23.35 13.16 -38.75
N ASP A 244 24.29 13.27 -37.81
CA ASP A 244 24.44 12.34 -36.68
C ASP A 244 23.29 12.54 -35.68
N ASP A 245 22.95 13.78 -35.35
CA ASP A 245 21.82 14.09 -34.45
C ASP A 245 20.49 13.53 -34.98
N ILE A 246 20.22 13.70 -36.28
CA ILE A 246 19.00 13.19 -36.90
C ILE A 246 18.97 11.65 -36.83
N THR A 247 20.11 11.01 -37.09
CA THR A 247 20.27 9.55 -37.02
C THR A 247 20.01 9.04 -35.60
N ASP A 248 20.55 9.71 -34.59
CA ASP A 248 20.36 9.37 -33.18
C ASP A 248 18.90 9.53 -32.73
N TYR A 249 18.22 10.62 -33.11
CA TYR A 249 16.79 10.81 -32.81
C TYR A 249 15.92 9.73 -33.45
N LEU A 250 16.16 9.40 -34.73
CA LEU A 250 15.41 8.35 -35.43
C LEU A 250 15.63 6.99 -34.78
N ASN A 251 16.89 6.62 -34.49
CA ASN A 251 17.21 5.37 -33.81
C ASN A 251 16.55 5.30 -32.43
N LYS A 252 16.57 6.39 -31.66
CA LYS A 252 15.90 6.49 -30.37
C LYS A 252 14.39 6.26 -30.48
N TRP A 253 13.71 6.95 -31.38
CA TRP A 253 12.24 6.82 -31.50
C TRP A 253 11.80 5.48 -32.10
N ILE A 254 12.58 4.91 -33.02
CA ILE A 254 12.33 3.54 -33.53
C ILE A 254 12.51 2.53 -32.39
N ARG A 255 13.51 2.71 -31.52
CA ARG A 255 13.69 1.88 -30.31
C ARG A 255 12.54 2.04 -29.33
N GLU A 256 12.07 3.26 -29.07
CA GLU A 256 10.90 3.51 -28.22
C GLU A 256 9.62 2.87 -28.80
N ASP A 257 9.45 2.90 -30.12
CA ASP A 257 8.31 2.26 -30.79
C ASP A 257 8.28 0.73 -30.62
N LYS A 258 9.46 0.09 -30.49
CA LYS A 258 9.54 -1.35 -30.16
C LYS A 258 8.91 -1.68 -28.80
N THR A 259 8.74 -0.72 -27.89
CA THR A 259 8.01 -0.91 -26.62
C THR A 259 6.52 -0.56 -26.72
N GLY A 260 6.08 -0.02 -27.85
CA GLY A 260 4.70 0.44 -28.08
C GLY A 260 3.67 -0.68 -27.95
N PHE A 261 4.03 -1.93 -28.28
CA PHE A 261 3.14 -3.07 -28.08
C PHE A 261 2.77 -3.25 -26.60
N LEU A 262 3.74 -3.05 -25.69
CA LEU A 262 3.55 -3.21 -24.25
C LEU A 262 2.58 -2.16 -23.72
N VAL A 263 2.78 -0.90 -24.13
CA VAL A 263 1.88 0.21 -23.79
C VAL A 263 0.47 -0.06 -24.35
N SER A 264 0.36 -0.51 -25.60
CA SER A 264 -0.95 -0.77 -26.22
C SER A 264 -1.76 -1.85 -25.51
N VAL A 265 -1.10 -2.89 -24.99
CA VAL A 265 -1.74 -3.97 -24.22
C VAL A 265 -2.11 -3.48 -22.82
N LEU A 266 -1.27 -2.66 -22.19
CA LEU A 266 -1.50 -2.16 -20.84
C LEU A 266 -2.56 -1.05 -20.77
N GLU A 267 -2.61 -0.15 -21.75
CA GLU A 267 -3.63 0.92 -21.84
C GLU A 267 -5.01 0.37 -22.22
N ASN A 268 -5.06 -0.77 -22.92
CA ASN A 268 -6.32 -1.41 -23.25
C ASN A 268 -6.91 -2.08 -22.00
N THR A 269 -7.96 -1.46 -21.43
CA THR A 269 -8.64 -1.99 -20.24
C THR A 269 -9.22 -3.39 -20.45
N ASN A 270 -9.53 -3.75 -21.70
CA ASN A 270 -10.08 -5.06 -22.07
C ASN A 270 -9.02 -6.14 -22.28
N SER A 271 -7.72 -5.82 -22.22
CA SER A 271 -6.67 -6.83 -22.39
C SER A 271 -6.54 -7.67 -21.11
N PRO A 272 -6.74 -9.00 -21.17
CA PRO A 272 -6.65 -9.84 -19.97
C PRO A 272 -5.22 -9.96 -19.44
N ILE A 273 -5.07 -10.39 -18.18
CA ILE A 273 -3.74 -10.62 -17.56
C ILE A 273 -2.89 -11.58 -18.38
N SER A 274 -3.49 -12.54 -19.09
CA SER A 274 -2.80 -13.47 -19.98
C SER A 274 -2.09 -12.77 -21.14
N GLU A 275 -2.69 -11.75 -21.75
CA GLU A 275 -2.05 -10.92 -22.77
C GLU A 275 -0.93 -10.06 -22.18
N ILE A 276 -1.15 -9.51 -20.98
CA ILE A 276 -0.14 -8.72 -20.26
C ILE A 276 1.09 -9.59 -19.92
N ALA A 277 0.86 -10.81 -19.44
CA ALA A 277 1.89 -11.80 -19.13
C ALA A 277 2.68 -12.21 -20.38
N ALA A 278 1.99 -12.42 -21.52
CA ALA A 278 2.65 -12.70 -22.79
C ALA A 278 3.48 -11.50 -23.29
N ALA A 279 2.97 -10.28 -23.12
CA ALA A 279 3.66 -9.05 -23.51
C ALA A 279 4.94 -8.83 -22.68
N ILE A 280 4.90 -9.02 -21.36
CA ILE A 280 6.10 -8.91 -20.52
C ILE A 280 7.09 -10.05 -20.79
N SER A 281 6.63 -11.27 -21.05
CA SER A 281 7.51 -12.39 -21.40
C SER A 281 8.24 -12.12 -22.72
N ARG A 282 7.51 -11.61 -23.73
CA ARG A 282 8.11 -11.16 -24.97
C ARG A 282 9.14 -10.05 -24.73
N PHE A 283 8.82 -9.08 -23.87
CA PHE A 283 9.73 -8.00 -23.51
C PHE A 283 11.00 -8.52 -22.82
N HIS A 284 10.88 -9.46 -21.88
CA HIS A 284 11.99 -10.04 -21.13
C HIS A 284 12.93 -10.88 -22.01
N HIS A 285 12.40 -11.57 -23.03
CA HIS A 285 13.19 -12.39 -23.96
C HIS A 285 13.73 -11.64 -25.18
N LEU A 286 13.31 -10.40 -25.40
CA LEU A 286 13.97 -9.54 -26.37
C LEU A 286 15.32 -9.15 -25.75
N ASP A 287 16.44 -9.59 -26.35
CA ASP A 287 17.79 -9.16 -25.98
C ASP A 287 17.91 -7.64 -26.22
N LEU A 288 17.49 -6.87 -25.22
CA LEU A 288 17.47 -5.41 -25.19
C LEU A 288 18.65 -4.87 -24.37
N THR A 289 19.77 -5.62 -24.28
CA THR A 289 20.98 -5.19 -23.57
C THR A 289 21.50 -3.82 -24.03
N ASP A 290 21.08 -3.35 -25.21
CA ASP A 290 21.45 -2.05 -25.77
C ASP A 290 20.28 -1.05 -25.95
N VAL A 291 19.08 -1.31 -25.42
CA VAL A 291 17.93 -0.39 -25.59
C VAL A 291 17.70 0.46 -24.34
N GLU A 292 18.23 1.69 -24.36
CA GLU A 292 17.86 2.74 -23.41
C GLU A 292 16.40 3.17 -23.64
N ILE A 293 15.49 2.65 -22.83
CA ILE A 293 14.10 3.14 -22.76
C ILE A 293 14.12 4.50 -22.06
N SER A 294 13.39 5.48 -22.60
CA SER A 294 13.30 6.79 -21.94
C SER A 294 12.70 6.67 -20.53
N THR A 295 13.14 7.54 -19.61
CA THR A 295 12.61 7.59 -18.24
C THR A 295 11.10 7.81 -18.21
N TYR A 296 10.56 8.59 -19.15
CA TYR A 296 9.12 8.85 -19.30
C TYR A 296 8.35 7.60 -19.73
N SER A 297 8.86 6.86 -20.72
CA SER A 297 8.21 5.63 -21.20
C SER A 297 8.23 4.55 -20.11
N SER A 298 9.38 4.38 -19.44
CA SER A 298 9.50 3.44 -18.31
C SER A 298 8.53 3.80 -17.19
N SER A 299 8.48 5.08 -16.82
CA SER A 299 7.52 5.60 -15.83
C SER A 299 6.06 5.32 -16.21
N ASN A 300 5.68 5.51 -17.47
CA ASN A 300 4.33 5.20 -17.93
C ASN A 300 4.02 3.70 -17.84
N ILE A 301 4.91 2.87 -18.36
CA ILE A 301 4.75 1.41 -18.35
C ILE A 301 4.63 0.87 -16.93
N ASN A 302 5.52 1.30 -16.02
CA ASN A 302 5.48 0.91 -14.61
C ASN A 302 4.17 1.32 -13.94
N THR A 303 3.72 2.55 -14.18
CA THR A 303 2.44 3.05 -13.66
C THR A 303 1.29 2.16 -14.09
N LEU A 304 1.21 1.85 -15.39
CA LEU A 304 0.16 1.00 -15.94
C LEU A 304 0.24 -0.43 -15.40
N PHE A 305 1.43 -1.02 -15.26
CA PHE A 305 1.58 -2.34 -14.64
C PHE A 305 1.09 -2.37 -13.20
N ILE A 306 1.47 -1.40 -12.38
CA ILE A 306 1.04 -1.34 -10.97
C ILE A 306 -0.48 -1.21 -10.90
N GLN A 307 -1.09 -0.36 -11.74
CA GLN A 307 -2.54 -0.17 -11.79
C GLN A 307 -3.29 -1.41 -12.25
N ARG A 308 -2.78 -2.10 -13.27
CA ARG A 308 -3.42 -3.30 -13.86
C ARG A 308 -3.26 -4.54 -12.98
N ILE A 309 -2.13 -4.71 -12.30
CA ILE A 309 -1.81 -5.95 -11.57
C ILE A 309 -2.09 -5.84 -10.06
N PHE A 310 -1.86 -4.66 -9.47
CA PHE A 310 -1.84 -4.49 -8.02
C PHE A 310 -2.92 -3.55 -7.50
N THR A 311 -2.77 -2.24 -7.75
CA THR A 311 -3.56 -1.21 -7.08
C THR A 311 -3.63 0.09 -7.88
N GLU A 312 -4.76 0.79 -7.77
CA GLU A 312 -4.97 2.12 -8.35
C GLU A 312 -4.71 3.26 -7.36
N GLN A 313 -4.29 2.94 -6.13
CA GLN A 313 -3.99 3.94 -5.11
C GLN A 313 -2.79 4.79 -5.52
N ILE A 314 -3.04 6.09 -5.71
CA ILE A 314 -2.05 7.05 -6.21
C ILE A 314 -0.85 7.14 -5.25
N GLU A 315 -1.11 6.99 -3.95
CA GLU A 315 -0.14 7.03 -2.87
C GLU A 315 0.90 5.91 -2.98
N LEU A 316 0.53 4.72 -3.49
CA LEU A 316 1.47 3.62 -3.76
C LEU A 316 2.07 3.70 -5.17
N VAL A 317 1.27 4.08 -6.15
CA VAL A 317 1.68 4.10 -7.57
C VAL A 317 2.76 5.15 -7.82
N ARG A 318 2.61 6.36 -7.24
CA ARG A 318 3.54 7.48 -7.45
C ARG A 318 4.98 7.15 -7.04
N PRO A 319 5.26 6.66 -5.81
CA PRO A 319 6.62 6.30 -5.42
C PRO A 319 7.11 5.06 -6.19
N ALA A 320 6.25 4.06 -6.41
CA ALA A 320 6.66 2.81 -7.07
C ALA A 320 7.14 3.00 -8.53
N ARG A 321 6.58 3.97 -9.25
CA ARG A 321 6.93 4.29 -10.64
C ARG A 321 8.43 4.55 -10.88
N GLU A 322 9.10 5.19 -9.93
CA GLU A 322 10.48 5.67 -10.08
C GLU A 322 11.52 4.60 -9.70
N TYR A 323 11.12 3.60 -8.91
CA TYR A 323 12.04 2.61 -8.34
C TYR A 323 11.76 1.18 -8.77
N ILE A 324 10.75 0.87 -9.57
CA ILE A 324 10.53 -0.49 -10.08
C ILE A 324 10.98 -0.54 -11.54
N ASP A 325 11.66 -1.60 -11.96
CA ASP A 325 12.01 -1.81 -13.37
C ASP A 325 10.96 -2.70 -14.05
N ILE A 326 10.78 -2.54 -15.36
CA ILE A 326 9.78 -3.29 -16.12
C ILE A 326 9.97 -4.82 -15.97
N ASN A 327 11.22 -5.29 -15.92
CA ASN A 327 11.53 -6.72 -15.78
C ASN A 327 11.19 -7.29 -14.39
N ASP A 328 11.00 -6.45 -13.38
CA ASP A 328 10.65 -6.90 -12.03
C ASP A 328 9.24 -7.52 -11.94
N PHE A 329 8.36 -7.21 -12.91
CA PHE A 329 7.01 -7.78 -12.97
C PHE A 329 6.98 -9.21 -13.53
N TYR A 330 8.03 -9.62 -14.27
CA TYR A 330 8.07 -10.92 -14.94
C TYR A 330 8.00 -12.10 -13.95
N PRO A 331 8.81 -12.17 -12.87
CA PRO A 331 8.74 -13.27 -11.92
C PRO A 331 7.38 -13.38 -11.21
N ILE A 332 6.70 -12.25 -10.98
CA ILE A 332 5.39 -12.25 -10.30
C ILE A 332 4.32 -12.83 -11.20
N LEU A 333 4.30 -12.42 -12.47
CA LEU A 333 3.32 -12.92 -13.44
C LEU A 333 3.53 -14.41 -13.74
N GLN A 334 4.76 -14.93 -13.62
CA GLN A 334 5.02 -16.37 -13.70
C GLN A 334 4.44 -17.19 -12.55
N HIS A 335 4.38 -16.62 -11.34
CA HIS A 335 3.81 -17.25 -10.14
C HIS A 335 2.39 -16.72 -9.83
N SER A 336 1.66 -16.27 -10.86
CA SER A 336 0.29 -15.77 -10.76
C SER A 336 -0.70 -16.76 -11.38
N ILE A 337 -1.81 -16.99 -10.68
CA ILE A 337 -2.91 -17.88 -11.08
C ILE A 337 -4.12 -17.00 -11.41
N TYR A 338 -4.52 -17.01 -12.67
CA TYR A 338 -5.60 -16.19 -13.19
C TYR A 338 -6.40 -16.93 -14.27
N PRO A 339 -7.72 -16.67 -14.39
CA PRO A 339 -8.50 -17.24 -15.49
C PRO A 339 -8.07 -16.64 -16.84
N ASN A 340 -8.38 -17.33 -17.94
CA ASN A 340 -7.97 -16.91 -19.29
C ASN A 340 -8.35 -15.46 -19.65
N ASN A 341 -9.52 -15.00 -19.18
CA ASN A 341 -10.05 -13.64 -19.42
C ASN A 341 -10.03 -12.79 -18.13
N SER A 342 -8.97 -12.91 -17.33
CA SER A 342 -8.88 -12.18 -16.05
C SER A 342 -8.62 -10.70 -16.24
N HIS A 343 -9.31 -9.89 -15.45
CA HIS A 343 -9.10 -8.44 -15.29
C HIS A 343 -8.86 -8.02 -13.83
N GLY A 344 -8.87 -8.99 -12.91
CA GLY A 344 -8.67 -8.80 -11.49
C GLY A 344 -7.25 -8.47 -11.11
N LYS A 345 -7.05 -8.24 -9.82
CA LYS A 345 -5.75 -7.81 -9.27
C LYS A 345 -5.24 -8.84 -8.27
N LEU A 346 -3.99 -8.67 -7.83
CA LEU A 346 -3.35 -9.53 -6.84
C LEU A 346 -3.56 -9.07 -5.39
N GLY A 347 -4.31 -7.98 -5.18
CA GLY A 347 -4.70 -7.47 -3.86
C GLY A 347 -3.65 -6.62 -3.14
N GLY A 348 -4.06 -6.04 -2.01
CA GLY A 348 -3.27 -5.07 -1.24
C GLY A 348 -2.02 -5.64 -0.57
N LYS A 349 -2.11 -6.84 0.03
CA LYS A 349 -0.95 -7.48 0.69
C LYS A 349 0.19 -7.76 -0.29
N SER A 350 -0.16 -8.29 -1.46
CA SER A 350 0.78 -8.57 -2.54
C SER A 350 1.43 -7.29 -3.05
N ALA A 351 0.64 -6.22 -3.20
CA ALA A 351 1.13 -4.91 -3.64
C ALA A 351 2.12 -4.31 -2.64
N GLY A 352 1.74 -4.24 -1.36
CA GLY A 352 2.56 -3.69 -0.30
C GLY A 352 3.88 -4.45 -0.13
N LEU A 353 3.82 -5.78 -0.16
CA LEU A 353 5.01 -6.65 -0.07
C LEU A 353 5.95 -6.46 -1.27
N PHE A 354 5.43 -6.46 -2.50
CA PHE A 354 6.24 -6.32 -3.70
C PHE A 354 6.94 -4.96 -3.78
N ILE A 355 6.18 -3.88 -3.57
CA ILE A 355 6.72 -2.51 -3.65
C ILE A 355 7.78 -2.30 -2.57
N ALA A 356 7.51 -2.73 -1.33
CA ALA A 356 8.46 -2.62 -0.23
C ALA A 356 9.75 -3.41 -0.49
N TRP A 357 9.62 -4.64 -0.98
CA TRP A 357 10.78 -5.47 -1.31
C TRP A 357 11.67 -4.82 -2.38
N GLN A 358 11.08 -4.25 -3.43
CA GLN A 358 11.86 -3.59 -4.49
C GLN A 358 12.58 -2.34 -3.98
N PHE A 359 11.95 -1.55 -3.12
CA PHE A 359 12.59 -0.38 -2.52
C PHE A 359 13.79 -0.76 -1.64
N LEU A 360 13.65 -1.82 -0.85
CA LEU A 360 14.75 -2.32 0.00
C LEU A 360 15.89 -2.89 -0.84
N LYS A 361 15.57 -3.69 -1.87
CA LYS A 361 16.54 -4.29 -2.78
C LYS A 361 17.36 -3.22 -3.52
N LYS A 362 16.72 -2.18 -4.08
CA LYS A 362 17.42 -1.08 -4.76
C LYS A 362 18.21 -0.19 -3.82
N SER A 363 17.83 -0.12 -2.55
CA SER A 363 18.59 0.61 -1.53
C SER A 363 19.78 -0.19 -0.98
N GLY A 364 20.03 -1.41 -1.49
CA GLY A 364 21.14 -2.27 -1.07
C GLY A 364 20.91 -2.93 0.30
N ILE A 365 19.68 -2.91 0.82
CA ILE A 365 19.33 -3.55 2.08
C ILE A 365 19.01 -5.01 1.77
N GLU A 366 19.83 -5.92 2.28
CA GLU A 366 19.55 -7.35 2.17
C GLU A 366 18.26 -7.66 2.93
N VAL A 367 17.21 -8.08 2.22
CA VAL A 367 15.98 -8.63 2.79
C VAL A 367 15.44 -9.65 1.79
N SER A 368 15.00 -10.80 2.27
CA SER A 368 14.37 -11.83 1.44
C SER A 368 12.85 -11.76 1.55
N ILE A 369 12.16 -12.24 0.52
CA ILE A 369 10.73 -12.55 0.58
C ILE A 369 10.57 -14.07 0.51
N PRO A 370 9.56 -14.66 1.18
CA PRO A 370 9.27 -16.08 1.05
C PRO A 370 8.83 -16.41 -0.38
N HIS A 371 9.02 -17.68 -0.78
CA HIS A 371 8.50 -18.18 -2.05
C HIS A 371 6.98 -18.00 -2.08
N THR A 372 6.44 -17.41 -3.15
CA THR A 372 5.09 -16.85 -3.14
C THR A 372 4.39 -17.07 -4.47
N TRP A 373 3.14 -17.55 -4.41
CA TRP A 373 2.20 -17.64 -5.52
C TRP A 373 0.97 -16.76 -5.23
N CYS A 374 0.45 -16.08 -6.26
CA CYS A 374 -0.72 -15.20 -6.12
C CYS A 374 -1.89 -15.72 -6.95
N VAL A 375 -3.10 -15.70 -6.40
CA VAL A 375 -4.35 -15.98 -7.13
C VAL A 375 -5.08 -14.66 -7.33
N SER A 376 -5.46 -14.37 -8.57
CA SER A 376 -6.23 -13.16 -8.93
C SER A 376 -7.59 -13.08 -8.24
N SER A 377 -8.04 -11.86 -7.97
CA SER A 377 -9.29 -11.57 -7.26
C SER A 377 -10.56 -12.05 -7.97
N ASP A 378 -10.54 -12.15 -9.31
CA ASP A 378 -11.68 -12.60 -10.13
C ASP A 378 -12.15 -14.01 -9.81
N TYR A 379 -11.25 -14.87 -9.31
CA TYR A 379 -11.60 -16.25 -8.99
C TYR A 379 -12.65 -16.34 -7.88
N MET A 380 -12.73 -15.36 -6.98
CA MET A 380 -13.76 -15.29 -5.96
C MET A 380 -15.16 -15.21 -6.59
N LEU A 381 -15.36 -14.26 -7.50
CA LEU A 381 -16.64 -14.11 -8.20
C LEU A 381 -16.92 -15.30 -9.12
N LYS A 382 -15.90 -15.78 -9.84
CA LYS A 382 -16.03 -16.97 -10.70
C LYS A 382 -16.45 -18.20 -9.87
N PHE A 383 -15.92 -18.36 -8.66
CA PHE A 383 -16.30 -19.44 -7.75
C PHE A 383 -17.77 -19.32 -7.32
N VAL A 384 -18.23 -18.11 -6.97
CA VAL A 384 -19.63 -17.85 -6.60
C VAL A 384 -20.57 -18.20 -7.76
N TYR A 385 -20.28 -17.71 -8.97
CA TYR A 385 -21.11 -18.00 -10.16
C TYR A 385 -21.05 -19.47 -10.59
N TYR A 386 -19.88 -20.11 -10.48
CA TYR A 386 -19.73 -21.53 -10.83
C TYR A 386 -20.59 -22.45 -9.96
N ASN A 387 -20.90 -22.03 -8.73
CA ASN A 387 -21.71 -22.79 -7.79
C ASN A 387 -23.16 -22.27 -7.64
N ASN A 388 -23.58 -21.27 -8.44
CA ASN A 388 -24.89 -20.60 -8.35
C ASN A 388 -25.19 -20.05 -6.94
N LEU A 389 -24.22 -19.34 -6.35
CA LEU A 389 -24.31 -18.75 -5.01
C LEU A 389 -24.53 -17.23 -5.02
N GLU A 390 -25.18 -16.69 -6.06
CA GLU A 390 -25.31 -15.23 -6.26
C GLU A 390 -26.02 -14.53 -5.09
N GLU A 391 -26.95 -15.22 -4.44
CA GLU A 391 -27.67 -14.77 -3.23
C GLU A 391 -26.75 -14.38 -2.07
N VAL A 392 -25.53 -14.92 -2.01
CA VAL A 392 -24.54 -14.58 -0.98
C VAL A 392 -24.06 -13.13 -1.10
N LEU A 393 -24.08 -12.55 -2.31
CA LEU A 393 -23.69 -11.15 -2.53
C LEU A 393 -24.66 -10.16 -1.85
N GLU A 394 -25.91 -10.58 -1.60
CA GLU A 394 -26.93 -9.77 -0.92
C GLU A 394 -26.71 -9.72 0.59
N GLN A 395 -25.89 -10.63 1.15
CA GLN A 395 -25.67 -10.75 2.59
C GLN A 395 -25.17 -9.46 3.24
N LYS A 396 -24.42 -8.63 2.50
CA LYS A 396 -23.93 -7.33 2.99
C LYS A 396 -25.05 -6.34 3.34
N TYR A 397 -26.28 -6.54 2.87
CA TYR A 397 -27.43 -5.69 3.16
C TYR A 397 -28.33 -6.21 4.30
N LYS A 398 -28.08 -7.42 4.81
CA LYS A 398 -28.84 -8.01 5.92
C LYS A 398 -28.49 -7.35 7.26
N ASN A 399 -29.32 -7.60 8.27
CA ASN A 399 -29.01 -7.21 9.65
C ASN A 399 -27.84 -8.02 10.21
N ILE A 400 -27.04 -7.44 11.11
CA ILE A 400 -25.82 -8.09 11.62
C ILE A 400 -26.11 -9.39 12.40
N GLU A 401 -27.25 -9.48 13.09
CA GLU A 401 -27.67 -10.68 13.81
C GLU A 401 -27.99 -11.83 12.85
N GLU A 402 -28.65 -11.54 11.73
CA GLU A 402 -28.93 -12.51 10.67
C GLU A 402 -27.62 -12.97 10.00
N ILE A 403 -26.71 -12.04 9.71
CA ILE A 403 -25.39 -12.36 9.14
C ILE A 403 -24.62 -13.33 10.05
N ARG A 404 -24.62 -13.09 11.38
CA ARG A 404 -23.94 -13.97 12.34
C ARG A 404 -24.54 -15.38 12.36
N ALA A 405 -25.87 -15.50 12.27
CA ALA A 405 -26.55 -16.80 12.23
C ALA A 405 -26.27 -17.56 10.92
N ASP A 406 -26.31 -16.86 9.78
CA ASP A 406 -26.09 -17.44 8.46
C ASP A 406 -24.61 -17.84 8.22
N TYR A 407 -23.67 -17.11 8.82
CA TYR A 407 -22.24 -17.26 8.52
C TYR A 407 -21.69 -18.67 8.77
N THR A 408 -22.11 -19.34 9.85
CA THR A 408 -21.67 -20.73 10.11
C THR A 408 -22.10 -21.69 9.01
N ASN A 409 -23.32 -21.53 8.49
CA ASN A 409 -23.83 -22.33 7.37
C ASN A 409 -23.11 -21.97 6.08
N LEU A 410 -22.84 -20.69 5.84
CA LEU A 410 -22.16 -20.22 4.64
C LEU A 410 -20.76 -20.81 4.51
N ILE A 411 -19.98 -20.89 5.60
CA ILE A 411 -18.67 -21.55 5.58
C ILE A 411 -18.81 -22.99 5.06
N GLN A 412 -19.81 -23.74 5.55
CA GLN A 412 -20.03 -25.11 5.10
C GLN A 412 -20.49 -25.18 3.64
N VAL A 413 -21.32 -24.24 3.18
CA VAL A 413 -21.72 -24.15 1.76
C VAL A 413 -20.50 -23.94 0.87
N PHE A 414 -19.61 -23.02 1.23
CA PHE A 414 -18.38 -22.74 0.48
C PHE A 414 -17.42 -23.94 0.49
N LYS A 415 -17.22 -24.60 1.64
CA LYS A 415 -16.34 -25.79 1.74
C LYS A 415 -16.84 -26.98 0.92
N ASN A 416 -18.15 -27.13 0.76
CA ASN A 416 -18.75 -28.20 -0.03
C ASN A 416 -18.98 -27.81 -1.51
N SER A 417 -18.56 -26.62 -1.92
CA SER A 417 -18.69 -26.12 -3.28
C SER A 417 -17.49 -26.56 -4.14
N ASN A 418 -17.70 -26.63 -5.46
CA ASN A 418 -16.67 -27.08 -6.39
C ASN A 418 -15.87 -25.90 -6.93
N PHE A 419 -14.56 -26.11 -7.11
CA PHE A 419 -13.71 -25.13 -7.77
C PHE A 419 -13.66 -25.35 -9.29
N PRO A 420 -13.50 -24.28 -10.09
CA PRO A 420 -13.26 -24.39 -11.52
C PRO A 420 -12.00 -25.24 -11.83
N ILE A 421 -12.09 -26.13 -12.82
CA ILE A 421 -11.01 -27.10 -13.15
C ILE A 421 -9.69 -26.41 -13.50
N ASP A 422 -9.75 -25.22 -14.12
CA ASP A 422 -8.57 -24.42 -14.45
C ASP A 422 -7.81 -24.00 -13.20
N LEU A 423 -8.52 -23.52 -12.16
CA LEU A 423 -7.92 -23.13 -10.88
C LEU A 423 -7.30 -24.35 -10.17
N VAL A 424 -7.99 -25.47 -10.14
CA VAL A 424 -7.50 -26.71 -9.50
C VAL A 424 -6.19 -27.18 -10.15
N ASN A 425 -6.11 -27.15 -11.48
CA ASN A 425 -4.91 -27.53 -12.22
C ASN A 425 -3.73 -26.58 -11.93
N SER A 426 -3.97 -25.26 -11.90
CA SER A 426 -2.93 -24.28 -11.58
C SER A 426 -2.46 -24.38 -10.13
N LEU A 427 -3.37 -24.59 -9.17
CA LEU A 427 -3.00 -24.82 -7.76
C LEU A 427 -2.21 -26.12 -7.60
N SER A 428 -2.54 -27.16 -8.35
CA SER A 428 -1.80 -28.42 -8.37
C SER A 428 -0.35 -28.23 -8.83
N MET A 429 -0.09 -27.31 -9.77
CA MET A 429 1.27 -26.91 -10.18
C MET A 429 1.98 -26.12 -9.07
N ALA A 430 1.30 -25.15 -8.46
CA ALA A 430 1.87 -24.36 -7.37
C ALA A 430 2.27 -25.23 -6.16
N ILE A 431 1.44 -26.20 -5.76
CA ILE A 431 1.74 -27.13 -4.66
C ILE A 431 2.93 -28.04 -4.97
N GLU A 432 3.11 -28.41 -6.24
CA GLU A 432 4.27 -29.19 -6.66
C GLU A 432 5.56 -28.36 -6.56
N ASP A 433 5.48 -27.09 -6.95
CA ASP A 433 6.58 -26.12 -6.83
C ASP A 433 6.96 -25.83 -5.36
N PHE A 434 5.99 -25.72 -4.45
CA PHE A 434 6.25 -25.59 -3.00
C PHE A 434 6.87 -26.86 -2.36
N GLY A 435 6.74 -28.02 -3.00
CA GLY A 435 7.14 -29.29 -2.40
C GLY A 435 6.38 -29.56 -1.09
N GLN A 436 7.01 -30.21 -0.11
CA GLN A 436 6.42 -30.53 1.21
C GLN A 436 6.74 -29.48 2.28
N LYS A 437 7.04 -28.25 1.90
CA LYS A 437 7.27 -27.19 2.88
C LYS A 437 5.94 -26.63 3.38
N PRO A 438 5.79 -26.28 4.66
CA PRO A 438 4.57 -25.64 5.14
C PRO A 438 4.28 -24.33 4.41
N ILE A 439 3.00 -24.06 4.20
CA ILE A 439 2.53 -22.88 3.47
C ILE A 439 1.47 -22.14 4.30
N ILE A 440 1.35 -20.84 4.06
CA ILE A 440 0.27 -20.01 4.59
C ILE A 440 -0.55 -19.48 3.42
N ILE A 441 -1.87 -19.58 3.54
CA ILE A 441 -2.82 -19.02 2.57
C ILE A 441 -3.40 -17.77 3.20
N ARG A 442 -3.07 -16.62 2.63
CA ARG A 442 -3.44 -15.30 3.14
C ARG A 442 -4.49 -14.68 2.22
N SER A 443 -5.52 -14.09 2.83
CA SER A 443 -6.40 -13.14 2.16
C SER A 443 -5.61 -11.93 1.67
N SER A 444 -5.88 -11.44 0.47
CA SER A 444 -5.30 -10.21 -0.07
C SER A 444 -6.41 -9.39 -0.70
N SER A 445 -7.14 -8.66 0.13
CA SER A 445 -8.29 -7.86 -0.31
C SER A 445 -7.86 -6.59 -1.07
N LEU A 446 -8.75 -6.02 -1.89
CA LEU A 446 -8.50 -4.73 -2.55
C LEU A 446 -8.59 -3.52 -1.60
N LEU A 447 -9.39 -3.62 -0.55
CA LEU A 447 -9.48 -2.62 0.52
C LEU A 447 -8.38 -2.79 1.58
N GLU A 448 -7.75 -3.95 1.61
CA GLU A 448 -6.64 -4.23 2.50
C GLU A 448 -5.42 -3.36 2.16
N ASP A 449 -4.71 -2.92 3.21
CA ASP A 449 -3.53 -2.04 3.12
C ASP A 449 -3.79 -0.70 2.40
N ARG A 450 -5.04 -0.24 2.32
CA ARG A 450 -5.44 1.09 1.83
C ARG A 450 -5.11 2.19 2.83
N PHE A 451 -4.64 3.33 2.31
CA PHE A 451 -4.38 4.53 3.09
C PHE A 451 -5.66 5.05 3.78
N GLY A 452 -5.54 5.38 5.07
CA GLY A 452 -6.61 6.00 5.86
C GLY A 452 -7.65 5.06 6.45
N SER A 453 -7.67 3.76 6.09
CA SER A 453 -8.59 2.78 6.67
C SER A 453 -7.86 1.51 7.09
N ALA A 454 -7.82 1.19 8.39
CA ALA A 454 -7.18 -0.02 8.91
C ALA A 454 -8.08 -1.25 8.72
N PHE A 455 -8.11 -1.84 7.52
CA PHE A 455 -8.77 -3.13 7.25
C PHE A 455 -7.94 -4.33 7.80
N SER A 456 -7.17 -4.11 8.88
CA SER A 456 -6.21 -5.09 9.41
C SER A 456 -6.90 -6.16 10.25
N GLY A 457 -6.64 -7.43 9.95
CA GLY A 457 -6.97 -8.57 10.83
C GLY A 457 -8.44 -9.00 10.81
N LYS A 458 -9.23 -8.52 9.83
CA LYS A 458 -10.65 -8.92 9.69
C LYS A 458 -10.84 -10.16 8.80
N TYR A 459 -9.86 -10.43 7.94
CA TYR A 459 -9.87 -11.58 7.05
C TYR A 459 -8.92 -12.67 7.54
N LYS A 460 -9.27 -13.92 7.27
CA LYS A 460 -8.51 -15.09 7.74
C LYS A 460 -7.20 -15.26 6.95
N SER A 461 -6.18 -15.75 7.64
CA SER A 461 -4.97 -16.34 7.05
C SER A 461 -4.77 -17.71 7.70
N LEU A 462 -4.62 -18.75 6.89
CA LEU A 462 -4.65 -20.14 7.37
C LEU A 462 -3.30 -20.81 7.10
N PHE A 463 -2.70 -21.38 8.15
CA PHE A 463 -1.47 -22.17 8.05
C PHE A 463 -1.79 -23.61 7.69
N LEU A 464 -1.03 -24.15 6.74
CA LEU A 464 -1.07 -25.55 6.35
C LEU A 464 0.33 -26.15 6.50
N ALA A 465 0.43 -27.25 7.24
CA ALA A 465 1.68 -28.01 7.36
C ALA A 465 2.13 -28.62 6.02
N ASN A 466 1.22 -28.77 5.05
CA ASN A 466 1.49 -29.18 3.66
C ASN A 466 2.22 -30.54 3.56
N GLN A 467 1.87 -31.47 4.45
CA GLN A 467 2.37 -32.85 4.46
C GLN A 467 1.36 -33.82 3.82
N GLY A 468 1.84 -35.01 3.44
CA GLY A 468 1.03 -36.07 2.85
C GLY A 468 1.11 -36.15 1.32
N THR A 469 0.13 -36.83 0.72
CA THR A 469 0.06 -37.01 -0.73
C THR A 469 -0.26 -35.70 -1.47
N LYS A 470 -0.01 -35.65 -2.78
CA LYS A 470 -0.34 -34.46 -3.59
C LYS A 470 -1.83 -34.12 -3.54
N GLU A 471 -2.70 -35.12 -3.50
CA GLU A 471 -4.16 -34.96 -3.46
C GLU A 471 -4.65 -34.42 -2.12
N GLU A 472 -4.13 -34.94 -1.00
CA GLU A 472 -4.45 -34.44 0.35
C GLU A 472 -4.04 -32.98 0.52
N ARG A 473 -2.84 -32.63 0.06
CA ARG A 473 -2.33 -31.26 0.12
C ARG A 473 -3.14 -30.30 -0.74
N LEU A 474 -3.50 -30.70 -1.95
CA LEU A 474 -4.39 -29.92 -2.83
C LEU A 474 -5.77 -29.72 -2.20
N THR A 475 -6.34 -30.76 -1.60
CA THR A 475 -7.63 -30.68 -0.92
C THR A 475 -7.58 -29.68 0.25
N ALA A 476 -6.51 -29.72 1.05
CA ALA A 476 -6.31 -28.79 2.16
C ALA A 476 -6.18 -27.33 1.68
N VAL A 477 -5.49 -27.09 0.57
CA VAL A 477 -5.38 -25.75 -0.05
C VAL A 477 -6.74 -25.26 -0.54
N LEU A 478 -7.52 -26.11 -1.21
CA LEU A 478 -8.85 -25.75 -1.69
C LEU A 478 -9.82 -25.45 -0.53
N ASP A 479 -9.78 -26.24 0.55
CA ASP A 479 -10.61 -26.02 1.75
C ASP A 479 -10.28 -24.68 2.42
N ALA A 480 -9.00 -24.36 2.56
CA ALA A 480 -8.55 -23.09 3.11
C ALA A 480 -8.94 -21.89 2.23
N ILE A 481 -8.82 -22.01 0.90
CA ILE A 481 -9.28 -20.98 -0.05
C ILE A 481 -10.79 -20.76 0.07
N ALA A 482 -11.58 -21.84 0.17
CA ALA A 482 -13.03 -21.74 0.33
C ALA A 482 -13.41 -20.99 1.60
N GLU A 483 -12.72 -21.27 2.71
CA GLU A 483 -12.94 -20.58 3.98
C GLU A 483 -12.55 -19.10 3.93
N ILE A 484 -11.48 -18.75 3.20
CA ILE A 484 -11.08 -17.37 2.99
C ILE A 484 -12.12 -16.62 2.16
N TYR A 485 -12.63 -17.20 1.07
CA TYR A 485 -13.72 -16.58 0.29
C TYR A 485 -14.99 -16.41 1.12
N ALA A 486 -15.34 -17.39 1.96
CA ALA A 486 -16.46 -17.26 2.88
C ALA A 486 -16.27 -16.09 3.86
N SER A 487 -15.04 -15.81 4.31
CA SER A 487 -14.75 -14.75 5.28
C SER A 487 -15.13 -13.33 4.81
N ILE A 488 -15.23 -13.09 3.50
CA ILE A 488 -15.69 -11.81 2.92
C ILE A 488 -17.11 -11.46 3.39
N PHE A 489 -17.93 -12.49 3.57
CA PHE A 489 -19.34 -12.40 3.96
C PHE A 489 -19.53 -12.56 5.47
N GLY A 490 -18.45 -12.51 6.25
CA GLY A 490 -18.49 -12.56 7.71
C GLY A 490 -19.05 -11.28 8.33
N PRO A 491 -19.48 -11.36 9.60
CA PRO A 491 -20.03 -10.21 10.33
C PRO A 491 -18.99 -9.07 10.46
N ASP A 492 -17.76 -9.38 10.87
CA ASP A 492 -16.77 -8.34 11.19
C ASP A 492 -16.33 -7.51 9.96
N PRO A 493 -16.05 -8.10 8.77
CA PRO A 493 -15.75 -7.32 7.57
C PRO A 493 -16.94 -6.52 7.04
N ILE A 494 -18.18 -7.01 7.18
CA ILE A 494 -19.38 -6.28 6.75
C ILE A 494 -19.64 -5.10 7.68
N GLU A 495 -19.61 -5.32 9.00
CA GLU A 495 -19.82 -4.29 10.01
C GLU A 495 -18.80 -3.15 9.85
N TYR A 496 -17.52 -3.50 9.67
CA TYR A 496 -16.47 -2.52 9.39
C TYR A 496 -16.74 -1.66 8.14
N ARG A 497 -17.10 -2.31 7.03
CA ARG A 497 -17.40 -1.59 5.79
C ARG A 497 -18.61 -0.69 5.96
N LYS A 498 -19.60 -1.11 6.74
CA LYS A 498 -20.76 -0.29 7.08
C LYS A 498 -20.35 0.95 7.89
N GLU A 499 -19.53 0.78 8.93
CA GLU A 499 -19.02 1.88 9.77
C GLU A 499 -18.18 2.90 8.98
N HIS A 500 -17.49 2.47 7.93
CA HIS A 500 -16.59 3.32 7.14
C HIS A 500 -17.18 3.77 5.79
N ASN A 501 -18.48 3.57 5.55
CA ASN A 501 -19.17 3.90 4.30
C ASN A 501 -18.56 3.21 3.04
N LEU A 502 -18.03 2.00 3.22
CA LEU A 502 -17.42 1.16 2.17
C LEU A 502 -18.31 -0.02 1.74
N LEU A 503 -19.58 -0.04 2.14
CA LEU A 503 -20.49 -1.17 1.84
C LEU A 503 -20.81 -1.30 0.33
N GLU A 504 -20.81 -0.17 -0.38
CA GLU A 504 -21.00 -0.13 -1.84
C GLU A 504 -19.71 -0.35 -2.63
N PHE A 505 -18.56 -0.34 -1.96
CA PHE A 505 -17.32 -0.71 -2.61
C PHE A 505 -17.37 -2.20 -3.01
N HIS A 506 -17.05 -2.47 -4.28
CA HIS A 506 -17.01 -3.83 -4.78
C HIS A 506 -15.76 -4.53 -4.24
N GLU A 507 -15.94 -5.24 -3.14
CA GLU A 507 -14.87 -5.96 -2.47
C GLU A 507 -14.54 -7.24 -3.22
N GLU A 508 -13.29 -7.36 -3.68
CA GLU A 508 -12.75 -8.57 -4.28
C GLU A 508 -11.57 -9.10 -3.48
N MET A 509 -11.42 -10.42 -3.47
CA MET A 509 -10.40 -11.09 -2.66
C MET A 509 -9.43 -11.86 -3.55
N ALA A 510 -8.21 -11.35 -3.65
CA ALA A 510 -7.09 -12.14 -4.14
C ALA A 510 -6.56 -13.06 -3.02
N ILE A 511 -5.77 -14.06 -3.38
CA ILE A 511 -5.17 -14.99 -2.42
C ILE A 511 -3.66 -15.01 -2.61
N LEU A 512 -2.94 -14.90 -1.49
CA LEU A 512 -1.49 -14.96 -1.45
C LEU A 512 -1.08 -16.26 -0.75
N ILE A 513 -0.46 -17.18 -1.49
CA ILE A 513 0.04 -18.46 -0.98
C ILE A 513 1.55 -18.31 -0.80
N GLN A 514 2.05 -18.43 0.43
CA GLN A 514 3.46 -18.23 0.74
C GLN A 514 4.05 -19.41 1.49
N GLU A 515 5.33 -19.72 1.23
CA GLU A 515 6.12 -20.61 2.06
C GLU A 515 6.25 -20.03 3.48
N VAL A 516 5.98 -20.83 4.50
CA VAL A 516 6.21 -20.44 5.89
C VAL A 516 7.73 -20.42 6.13
N VAL A 517 8.24 -19.29 6.58
CA VAL A 517 9.65 -19.14 6.92
C VAL A 517 9.93 -19.91 8.22
N GLY A 518 10.89 -20.81 8.20
CA GLY A 518 11.30 -21.53 9.40
C GLY A 518 12.22 -22.72 9.16
N GLU A 519 12.49 -23.43 10.23
CA GLU A 519 13.29 -24.65 10.27
C GLU A 519 12.54 -25.76 10.99
N GLN A 520 12.84 -27.00 10.62
CA GLN A 520 12.29 -28.17 11.29
C GLN A 520 13.13 -28.50 12.53
N VAL A 521 12.48 -28.56 13.69
CA VAL A 521 13.03 -28.93 15.00
C VAL A 521 12.19 -30.08 15.56
N GLY A 522 12.69 -31.30 15.40
CA GLY A 522 11.91 -32.51 15.70
C GLY A 522 10.68 -32.62 14.81
N ASP A 523 9.50 -32.72 15.43
CA ASP A 523 8.19 -32.78 14.74
C ASP A 523 7.62 -31.40 14.39
N TYR A 524 8.29 -30.31 14.80
CA TYR A 524 7.78 -28.94 14.71
C TYR A 524 8.52 -28.10 13.66
N PHE A 525 7.83 -27.15 13.05
CA PHE A 525 8.39 -26.21 12.09
C PHE A 525 8.06 -24.76 12.47
N PHE A 526 9.08 -23.92 12.61
CA PHE A 526 8.94 -22.52 13.02
C PHE A 526 10.22 -21.71 12.73
N PRO A 527 10.15 -20.37 12.60
CA PRO A 527 11.33 -19.50 12.51
C PRO A 527 11.95 -19.25 13.88
N SER A 528 13.22 -18.83 13.92
CA SER A 528 13.91 -18.47 15.18
C SER A 528 13.13 -17.43 15.98
N PHE A 529 12.62 -16.40 15.29
CA PHE A 529 11.63 -15.47 15.81
C PHE A 529 10.89 -14.79 14.67
N ALA A 530 9.73 -14.23 14.96
CA ALA A 530 8.95 -13.41 14.06
C ALA A 530 8.36 -12.22 14.81
N GLY A 531 7.86 -11.23 14.08
CA GLY A 531 7.41 -10.00 14.72
C GLY A 531 6.77 -9.00 13.80
N VAL A 532 6.35 -7.89 14.43
CA VAL A 532 5.81 -6.71 13.77
C VAL A 532 6.67 -5.51 14.11
N GLY A 533 7.04 -4.72 13.12
CA GLY A 533 7.75 -3.46 13.27
C GLY A 533 6.85 -2.29 12.89
N PHE A 534 6.70 -1.32 13.78
CA PHE A 534 5.94 -0.09 13.57
C PHE A 534 6.89 1.07 13.36
N GLY A 535 6.69 1.85 12.29
CA GLY A 535 7.47 3.05 12.03
C GLY A 535 7.24 4.13 13.09
N TYR A 536 6.02 4.24 13.62
CA TYR A 536 5.69 5.08 14.77
C TYR A 536 5.37 4.26 16.01
N ASN A 537 6.03 4.64 17.10
CA ASN A 537 5.78 4.08 18.41
C ASN A 537 4.69 4.87 19.14
N GLU A 538 3.48 4.32 19.18
CA GLU A 538 2.39 4.85 20.02
C GLU A 538 2.58 4.47 21.51
N TYR A 539 3.37 3.42 21.77
CA TYR A 539 3.64 2.91 23.11
C TYR A 539 4.98 3.43 23.63
N ARG A 540 4.98 4.66 24.17
CA ARG A 540 6.20 5.30 24.69
C ARG A 540 6.33 5.10 26.20
N TRP A 541 6.93 3.98 26.61
CA TRP A 541 7.14 3.65 28.03
C TRP A 541 8.20 4.51 28.73
N SER A 542 8.90 5.38 28.01
CA SER A 542 9.91 6.27 28.56
C SER A 542 9.85 7.62 27.85
N PRO A 543 10.03 8.75 28.58
CA PRO A 543 10.08 10.08 27.96
C PRO A 543 11.26 10.26 27.00
N LYS A 544 12.25 9.35 27.04
CA LYS A 544 13.39 9.34 26.11
C LYS A 544 13.04 8.73 24.75
N ILE A 545 11.88 8.09 24.61
CA ILE A 545 11.41 7.47 23.38
C ILE A 545 10.49 8.47 22.67
N ARG A 546 10.87 8.85 21.46
CA ARG A 546 10.04 9.68 20.58
C ARG A 546 9.13 8.80 19.72
N LYS A 547 8.09 9.39 19.15
CA LYS A 547 7.16 8.69 18.27
C LYS A 547 7.87 8.12 17.04
N GLU A 548 8.82 8.88 16.48
CA GLU A 548 9.60 8.53 15.30
C GLU A 548 10.68 7.46 15.57
N ASP A 549 10.88 7.08 16.83
CA ASP A 549 11.95 6.14 17.17
C ASP A 549 11.59 4.67 16.83
N GLY A 550 10.33 4.39 16.49
CA GLY A 550 9.80 3.10 16.08
C GLY A 550 9.59 2.09 17.23
N LEU A 551 8.88 0.99 16.94
CA LEU A 551 8.62 -0.11 17.87
C LEU A 551 8.75 -1.47 17.16
N LEU A 552 9.48 -2.41 17.76
CA LEU A 552 9.47 -3.82 17.36
C LEU A 552 8.74 -4.63 18.42
N ARG A 553 7.82 -5.49 17.97
CA ARG A 553 7.19 -6.56 18.74
C ARG A 553 7.71 -7.89 18.25
N ILE A 554 8.42 -8.64 19.09
CA ILE A 554 9.06 -9.89 18.70
C ILE A 554 8.58 -11.05 19.57
N VAL A 555 8.26 -12.17 18.92
CA VAL A 555 7.85 -13.42 19.57
C VAL A 555 8.73 -14.58 19.05
N PRO A 556 8.98 -15.61 19.87
CA PRO A 556 9.57 -16.84 19.38
C PRO A 556 8.59 -17.59 18.47
N GLY A 557 9.12 -18.30 17.48
CA GLY A 557 8.32 -19.07 16.53
C GLY A 557 7.47 -18.21 15.60
N LEU A 558 6.27 -18.66 15.25
CA LEU A 558 5.41 -17.98 14.28
C LEU A 558 4.92 -16.61 14.78
N GLY A 559 4.80 -15.66 13.84
CA GLY A 559 4.48 -14.26 14.14
C GLY A 559 3.03 -13.98 14.53
N THR A 560 2.16 -14.99 14.56
CA THR A 560 0.74 -14.88 14.94
C THR A 560 0.59 -14.20 16.29
N ARG A 561 1.38 -14.56 17.29
CA ARG A 561 1.33 -13.95 18.64
C ARG A 561 1.84 -12.51 18.71
N ALA A 562 2.58 -12.05 17.71
CA ALA A 562 2.99 -10.65 17.61
C ALA A 562 1.89 -9.78 16.99
N VAL A 563 1.06 -10.38 16.12
CA VAL A 563 -0.06 -9.74 15.43
C VAL A 563 -1.34 -9.80 16.27
N ASP A 564 -1.68 -11.01 16.75
CA ASP A 564 -2.86 -11.33 17.52
C ASP A 564 -2.65 -11.04 19.01
N ARG A 565 -3.63 -10.35 19.59
CA ARG A 565 -3.59 -9.88 20.98
C ARG A 565 -4.10 -10.99 21.90
N LEU A 566 -3.18 -11.71 22.54
CA LEU A 566 -3.53 -12.82 23.43
C LEU A 566 -3.36 -12.40 24.89
N SER A 567 -4.41 -12.58 25.71
CA SER A 567 -4.43 -12.20 27.13
C SER A 567 -3.45 -12.98 28.02
N ASN A 568 -2.82 -14.02 27.49
CA ASN A 568 -2.13 -15.04 28.28
C ASN A 568 -0.61 -15.09 28.03
N ASP A 569 -0.05 -14.19 27.23
CA ASP A 569 1.37 -14.21 26.85
C ASP A 569 1.86 -12.84 26.38
N TYR A 570 3.18 -12.64 26.32
CA TYR A 570 3.76 -11.30 26.16
C TYR A 570 4.85 -11.27 25.08
N PRO A 571 4.80 -10.36 24.10
CA PRO A 571 5.90 -10.17 23.15
C PRO A 571 7.07 -9.38 23.77
N VAL A 572 8.27 -9.59 23.24
CA VAL A 572 9.43 -8.76 23.56
C VAL A 572 9.32 -7.44 22.79
N LEU A 573 9.29 -6.32 23.52
CA LEU A 573 9.20 -4.98 22.96
C LEU A 573 10.57 -4.30 22.91
N ILE A 574 10.93 -3.78 21.74
CA ILE A 574 12.22 -3.11 21.52
C ILE A 574 12.01 -1.80 20.77
N CYS A 575 12.60 -0.72 21.26
CA CYS A 575 12.69 0.53 20.50
C CYS A 575 13.95 0.49 19.61
N PRO A 576 13.84 0.50 18.26
CA PRO A 576 14.99 0.43 17.36
C PRO A 576 16.04 1.52 17.58
N SER A 577 15.60 2.73 17.92
CA SER A 577 16.51 3.86 18.12
C SER A 577 17.23 3.81 19.48
N ASN A 578 16.60 3.22 20.49
CA ASN A 578 17.11 3.12 21.86
C ASN A 578 16.90 1.70 22.43
N PRO A 579 17.57 0.67 21.90
CA PRO A 579 17.32 -0.71 22.30
C PRO A 579 17.67 -1.04 23.75
N GLY A 580 18.49 -0.22 24.41
CA GLY A 580 18.83 -0.37 25.83
C GLY A 580 17.72 0.06 26.79
N LEU A 581 16.67 0.74 26.33
CA LEU A 581 15.53 1.14 27.15
C LEU A 581 14.48 0.03 27.19
N LYS A 582 14.59 -0.84 28.20
CA LYS A 582 13.61 -1.91 28.43
C LYS A 582 12.29 -1.37 28.97
N VAL A 583 11.19 -2.06 28.62
CA VAL A 583 9.86 -1.81 29.21
C VAL A 583 9.88 -2.16 30.70
N ASN A 584 10.37 -3.36 31.02
CA ASN A 584 10.50 -3.84 32.39
C ASN A 584 11.98 -3.77 32.80
N PRO A 585 12.40 -2.77 33.60
CA PRO A 585 13.79 -2.64 34.01
C PRO A 585 14.19 -3.68 35.08
N MET A 586 13.24 -4.16 35.86
CA MET A 586 13.48 -5.16 36.92
C MET A 586 13.53 -6.58 36.32
N PRO A 587 14.57 -7.38 36.62
CA PRO A 587 14.67 -8.75 36.08
C PRO A 587 13.49 -9.65 36.43
N THR A 588 12.95 -9.53 37.64
CA THR A 588 11.78 -10.32 38.10
C THR A 588 10.51 -10.00 37.31
N GLU A 589 10.31 -8.73 36.94
CA GLU A 589 9.22 -8.32 36.06
C GLU A 589 9.46 -8.78 34.63
N ALA A 590 10.68 -8.61 34.10
CA ALA A 590 11.04 -9.08 32.77
C ALA A 590 10.89 -10.61 32.61
N PHE A 591 11.17 -11.39 33.66
CA PHE A 591 10.92 -12.83 33.71
C PHE A 591 9.41 -13.17 33.70
N LYS A 592 8.61 -12.38 34.43
CA LYS A 592 7.16 -12.61 34.51
C LYS A 592 6.45 -12.24 33.19
N TYR A 593 6.91 -11.19 32.53
CA TYR A 593 6.35 -10.63 31.30
C TYR A 593 7.16 -11.04 30.06
N SER A 594 7.74 -12.24 30.06
CA SER A 594 8.42 -12.82 28.91
C SER A 594 7.50 -13.79 28.15
N PRO A 595 7.76 -14.03 26.85
CA PRO A 595 7.05 -15.08 26.12
C PRO A 595 7.24 -16.45 26.78
N ARG A 596 6.14 -17.17 26.98
CA ARG A 596 6.14 -18.55 27.51
C ARG A 596 5.63 -19.57 26.50
N MET A 597 4.75 -19.12 25.61
CA MET A 597 4.15 -19.95 24.59
C MET A 597 4.73 -19.61 23.22
N MET A 598 4.73 -20.59 22.34
CA MET A 598 5.19 -20.45 20.97
C MET A 598 4.21 -21.13 20.03
N ASP A 599 3.84 -20.42 18.97
CA ASP A 599 3.01 -20.96 17.90
C ASP A 599 3.92 -21.66 16.89
N VAL A 600 3.57 -22.91 16.55
CA VAL A 600 4.36 -23.80 15.71
C VAL A 600 3.47 -24.58 14.75
N ILE A 601 4.09 -25.12 13.70
CA ILE A 601 3.44 -26.08 12.81
C ILE A 601 3.92 -27.49 13.20
N ASN A 602 3.01 -28.33 13.66
CA ASN A 602 3.30 -29.75 13.88
C ASN A 602 3.19 -30.49 12.54
N LEU A 603 4.34 -30.92 12.01
CA LEU A 603 4.42 -31.60 10.72
C LEU A 603 3.87 -33.03 10.78
N ARG A 604 3.90 -33.67 11.95
CA ARG A 604 3.44 -35.05 12.12
C ARG A 604 1.91 -35.12 12.15
N GLU A 605 1.30 -34.28 12.97
CA GLU A 605 -0.16 -34.22 13.12
C GLU A 605 -0.80 -33.31 12.06
N ASN A 606 0.01 -32.60 11.27
CA ASN A 606 -0.39 -31.71 10.17
C ASN A 606 -1.29 -30.54 10.65
N ILE A 607 -1.03 -30.02 11.85
CA ILE A 607 -1.82 -28.97 12.51
C ILE A 607 -0.96 -27.79 12.95
N PHE A 608 -1.58 -26.62 13.03
CA PHE A 608 -1.06 -25.48 13.78
C PHE A 608 -1.42 -25.67 15.25
N GLU A 609 -0.43 -25.56 16.15
CA GLU A 609 -0.67 -25.64 17.59
C GLU A 609 0.24 -24.68 18.38
N THR A 610 -0.18 -24.38 19.61
CA THR A 610 0.58 -23.53 20.54
C THR A 610 1.16 -24.42 21.64
N ILE A 611 2.47 -24.35 21.83
CA ILE A 611 3.21 -25.17 22.81
C ILE A 611 3.99 -24.30 23.79
N GLU A 612 4.32 -24.86 24.95
CA GLU A 612 5.20 -24.18 25.92
C GLU A 612 6.66 -24.31 25.48
N ILE A 613 7.41 -23.19 25.49
CA ILE A 613 8.78 -23.12 24.99
C ILE A 613 9.71 -24.06 25.76
N ASN A 614 9.58 -24.10 27.08
CA ASN A 614 10.44 -24.93 27.94
C ASN A 614 10.23 -26.43 27.71
N GLU A 615 8.99 -26.86 27.42
CA GLU A 615 8.72 -28.25 27.09
C GLU A 615 9.37 -28.66 25.76
N LEU A 616 9.33 -27.77 24.76
CA LEU A 616 9.97 -28.01 23.47
C LEU A 616 11.48 -28.14 23.60
N ILE A 617 12.12 -27.20 24.33
CA ILE A 617 13.56 -27.20 24.52
C ILE A 617 14.01 -28.47 25.24
N LYS A 618 13.28 -28.93 26.26
CA LYS A 618 13.57 -30.19 26.97
C LYS A 618 13.44 -31.42 26.07
N LYS A 619 12.45 -31.44 25.17
CA LYS A 619 12.26 -32.55 24.21
C LYS A 619 13.34 -32.58 23.13
N ASN A 620 13.83 -31.42 22.68
CA ASN A 620 14.74 -31.31 21.54
C ASN A 620 15.92 -30.32 21.79
N PRO A 621 16.76 -30.53 22.83
CA PRO A 621 17.78 -29.57 23.24
C PRO A 621 18.87 -29.32 22.18
N ASP A 622 19.19 -30.36 21.39
CA ASP A 622 20.25 -30.28 20.38
C ASP A 622 19.79 -29.70 19.04
N LEU A 623 18.47 -29.56 18.83
CA LEU A 623 17.91 -29.15 17.53
C LEU A 623 17.44 -27.70 17.50
N PHE A 624 17.38 -27.00 18.63
CA PHE A 624 16.92 -25.61 18.66
C PHE A 624 17.96 -24.67 18.01
N PRO A 625 17.58 -23.87 16.99
CA PRO A 625 18.51 -22.98 16.29
C PRO A 625 18.90 -21.76 17.14
N ASP A 626 20.20 -21.45 17.18
CA ASP A 626 20.76 -20.23 17.79
C ASP A 626 20.27 -19.94 19.23
N ILE A 627 20.04 -20.98 20.04
CA ILE A 627 19.44 -20.85 21.39
C ILE A 627 20.24 -19.88 22.28
N GLU A 628 21.57 -19.87 22.16
CA GLU A 628 22.48 -18.99 22.89
C GLU A 628 22.37 -17.49 22.50
N LYS A 629 21.80 -17.19 21.32
CA LYS A 629 21.55 -15.81 20.87
C LYS A 629 20.17 -15.31 21.28
N LEU A 630 19.22 -16.23 21.47
CA LEU A 630 17.80 -15.91 21.64
C LEU A 630 17.35 -15.94 23.11
N PHE A 631 17.92 -16.84 23.90
CA PHE A 631 17.54 -17.08 25.29
C PHE A 631 18.60 -16.62 26.29
N SER A 632 18.13 -16.18 27.45
CA SER A 632 18.96 -15.94 28.64
C SER A 632 18.51 -16.87 29.76
N VAL A 633 19.44 -17.21 30.66
CA VAL A 633 19.13 -18.03 31.85
C VAL A 633 18.77 -17.10 32.99
N PHE A 634 17.63 -17.35 33.64
CA PHE A 634 17.23 -16.64 34.85
C PHE A 634 17.70 -17.41 36.09
N GLU A 635 18.63 -16.83 36.85
CA GLU A 635 19.21 -17.45 38.05
C GLU A 635 19.52 -16.34 39.08
N ASP A 636 19.15 -16.56 40.34
CA ASP A 636 19.36 -15.60 41.45
C ASP A 636 18.76 -14.20 41.19
N ASP A 637 17.55 -14.13 40.60
CA ASP A 637 16.89 -12.88 40.19
C ASP A 637 17.68 -12.04 39.17
N ILE A 638 18.61 -12.65 38.43
CA ILE A 638 19.44 -11.98 37.42
C ILE A 638 19.42 -12.79 36.11
N PHE A 639 19.38 -12.10 34.97
CA PHE A 639 19.60 -12.72 33.68
C PHE A 639 21.09 -12.90 33.38
N LYS A 640 21.48 -14.12 33.03
CA LYS A 640 22.85 -14.47 32.61
C LYS A 640 22.83 -15.03 31.21
N THR A 641 23.76 -14.59 30.37
CA THR A 641 24.03 -15.20 29.07
C THR A 641 25.00 -16.37 29.25
N LYS A 642 24.59 -17.57 28.85
CA LYS A 642 25.43 -18.78 28.84
C LYS A 642 25.64 -19.24 27.40
N ASN A 643 26.83 -19.71 27.07
CA ASN A 643 27.08 -20.35 25.78
C ASN A 643 26.43 -21.74 25.74
N ARG A 644 26.19 -22.28 24.55
CA ARG A 644 25.54 -23.59 24.35
C ARG A 644 26.14 -24.74 25.17
N TYR A 645 27.47 -24.80 25.31
CA TYR A 645 28.17 -25.82 26.10
C TYR A 645 28.01 -25.66 27.62
N GLN A 646 27.55 -24.51 28.09
CA GLN A 646 27.34 -24.19 29.51
C GLN A 646 25.86 -24.28 29.92
N LEU A 647 24.96 -24.49 28.96
CA LEU A 647 23.53 -24.63 29.22
C LEU A 647 23.22 -26.03 29.73
N ASP A 648 22.54 -26.09 30.89
CA ASP A 648 21.94 -27.33 31.39
C ASP A 648 20.43 -27.27 31.09
N PHE A 649 20.00 -27.86 29.98
CA PHE A 649 18.60 -27.79 29.51
C PHE A 649 17.57 -28.42 30.48
N GLU A 650 18.01 -29.21 31.45
CA GLU A 650 17.13 -29.81 32.48
C GLU A 650 16.97 -28.90 33.70
N LYS A 651 18.01 -28.15 34.07
CA LYS A 651 18.03 -27.33 35.30
C LYS A 651 17.92 -25.83 35.07
N ASP A 652 18.41 -25.34 33.94
CA ASP A 652 18.41 -23.91 33.63
C ASP A 652 17.01 -23.46 33.20
N GLU A 653 16.55 -22.36 33.79
CA GLU A 653 15.30 -21.72 33.39
C GLU A 653 15.57 -20.74 32.25
N LEU A 654 15.23 -21.17 31.03
CA LEU A 654 15.48 -20.42 29.81
C LEU A 654 14.33 -19.47 29.50
N VAL A 655 14.69 -18.22 29.19
CA VAL A 655 13.74 -17.14 28.97
C VAL A 655 14.07 -16.43 27.68
N PHE A 656 13.09 -16.31 26.80
CA PHE A 656 13.25 -15.61 25.53
C PHE A 656 13.38 -14.11 25.77
N THR A 657 14.58 -13.56 25.55
CA THR A 657 14.91 -12.16 25.88
C THR A 657 15.60 -11.43 24.74
N LEU A 658 16.21 -12.15 23.79
CA LEU A 658 17.03 -11.60 22.70
C LEU A 658 18.20 -10.71 23.17
N GLU A 659 18.54 -10.69 24.46
CA GLU A 659 19.61 -9.84 24.99
C GLU A 659 20.94 -9.97 24.26
N PRO A 660 21.43 -11.19 23.96
CA PRO A 660 22.70 -11.36 23.25
C PRO A 660 22.65 -10.75 21.84
N LEU A 661 21.52 -10.90 21.16
CA LEU A 661 21.30 -10.38 19.81
C LEU A 661 21.10 -8.85 19.80
N ILE A 662 20.44 -8.30 20.82
CA ILE A 662 20.28 -6.84 20.99
C ILE A 662 21.63 -6.19 21.31
N ALA A 663 22.50 -6.87 22.07
CA ALA A 663 23.81 -6.36 22.46
C ALA A 663 24.74 -6.10 21.26
N THR A 664 24.64 -6.88 20.18
CA THR A 664 25.43 -6.65 18.96
C THR A 664 24.99 -5.40 18.19
N LYS A 665 23.75 -4.93 18.41
CA LYS A 665 23.08 -3.80 17.76
C LYS A 665 22.89 -3.91 16.24
N ASP A 666 23.54 -4.83 15.55
CA ASP A 666 23.54 -4.89 14.09
C ASP A 666 22.15 -5.17 13.51
N ILE A 667 21.44 -6.16 14.07
CA ILE A 667 20.09 -6.49 13.61
C ILE A 667 19.09 -5.37 13.89
N ILE A 668 19.22 -4.70 15.04
CA ILE A 668 18.31 -3.60 15.44
C ILE A 668 18.55 -2.38 14.53
N ARG A 669 19.82 -2.08 14.21
CA ARG A 669 20.15 -1.04 13.23
C ARG A 669 19.58 -1.37 11.84
N ARG A 670 19.61 -2.64 11.42
CA ARG A 670 19.02 -3.09 10.16
C ARG A 670 17.51 -2.86 10.14
N PHE A 671 16.78 -3.21 11.21
CA PHE A 671 15.34 -2.91 11.33
C PHE A 671 15.05 -1.42 11.25
N LYS A 672 15.82 -0.59 11.97
CA LYS A 672 15.66 0.87 11.90
C LYS A 672 15.89 1.39 10.49
N HIS A 673 16.93 0.92 9.82
CA HIS A 673 17.23 1.32 8.45
C HIS A 673 16.13 0.89 7.46
N ILE A 674 15.54 -0.30 7.63
CA ILE A 674 14.39 -0.76 6.84
C ILE A 674 13.19 0.18 7.04
N LEU A 675 12.80 0.44 8.29
CA LEU A 675 11.65 1.30 8.60
C LEU A 675 11.85 2.74 8.09
N ASP A 676 13.04 3.32 8.31
CA ASP A 676 13.37 4.67 7.86
C ASP A 676 13.39 4.76 6.32
N THR A 677 13.94 3.75 5.64
CA THR A 677 13.98 3.70 4.16
C THR A 677 12.58 3.56 3.57
N LEU A 678 11.75 2.65 4.11
CA LEU A 678 10.38 2.50 3.64
C LEU A 678 9.57 3.77 3.88
N LYS A 679 9.76 4.41 5.03
CA LYS A 679 9.11 5.68 5.37
C LYS A 679 9.47 6.79 4.37
N GLU A 680 10.74 6.96 4.07
CA GLU A 680 11.24 7.96 3.13
C GLU A 680 10.73 7.70 1.70
N ARG A 681 10.75 6.44 1.25
CA ARG A 681 10.40 6.09 -0.13
C ARG A 681 8.90 6.07 -0.38
N LEU A 682 8.09 5.66 0.59
CA LEU A 682 6.63 5.62 0.46
C LEU A 682 5.95 6.93 0.89
N ASP A 683 6.71 7.92 1.37
CA ASP A 683 6.20 9.19 1.90
C ASP A 683 5.09 9.00 2.97
N THR A 684 5.18 7.90 3.70
CA THR A 684 4.21 7.52 4.73
C THR A 684 4.87 6.63 5.77
N VAL A 685 4.32 6.58 6.97
CA VAL A 685 4.78 5.64 7.98
C VAL A 685 4.22 4.26 7.68
N VAL A 686 5.03 3.23 7.90
CA VAL A 686 4.66 1.84 7.60
C VAL A 686 4.78 0.93 8.80
N ASP A 687 3.97 -0.13 8.77
CA ASP A 687 4.09 -1.31 9.59
C ASP A 687 4.61 -2.46 8.72
N ILE A 688 5.53 -3.26 9.27
CA ILE A 688 6.09 -4.44 8.60
C ILE A 688 5.87 -5.69 9.45
N GLU A 689 5.51 -6.79 8.81
CA GLU A 689 5.60 -8.13 9.41
C GLU A 689 6.87 -8.81 8.90
N PHE A 690 7.60 -9.47 9.80
CA PHE A 690 8.86 -10.11 9.46
C PHE A 690 9.05 -11.45 10.17
N ALA A 691 9.93 -12.27 9.61
CA ALA A 691 10.47 -13.47 10.24
C ALA A 691 11.99 -13.52 10.10
N TYR A 692 12.65 -14.16 11.06
CA TYR A 692 14.09 -14.37 11.07
C TYR A 692 14.41 -15.86 11.20
N SER A 693 15.24 -16.37 10.30
CA SER A 693 15.71 -17.76 10.30
C SER A 693 17.04 -17.85 9.57
N LYS A 694 17.97 -18.70 10.04
CA LYS A 694 19.32 -18.90 9.44
C LYS A 694 20.09 -17.61 9.16
N ASP A 695 20.09 -16.69 10.12
CA ASP A 695 20.70 -15.36 9.99
C ASP A 695 20.18 -14.49 8.82
N LYS A 696 18.99 -14.80 8.29
CA LYS A 696 18.31 -14.05 7.23
C LYS A 696 17.01 -13.45 7.74
N LEU A 697 16.80 -12.19 7.35
CA LEU A 697 15.56 -11.46 7.60
C LEU A 697 14.63 -11.58 6.40
N TYR A 698 13.40 -12.00 6.67
CA TYR A 698 12.33 -12.13 5.68
C TYR A 698 11.26 -11.08 5.93
N LEU A 699 10.91 -10.33 4.88
CA LEU A 699 9.73 -9.46 4.87
C LEU A 699 8.51 -10.29 4.49
N LEU A 700 7.47 -10.27 5.33
CA LEU A 700 6.24 -11.04 5.13
C LEU A 700 5.10 -10.15 4.67
N GLN A 701 5.00 -8.93 5.21
CA GLN A 701 4.01 -7.94 4.81
C GLN A 701 4.56 -6.54 5.07
N CYS A 702 4.13 -5.56 4.26
CA CYS A 702 4.38 -4.14 4.49
C CYS A 702 3.11 -3.38 4.17
N ARG A 703 2.68 -2.50 5.09
CA ARG A 703 1.46 -1.70 4.93
C ARG A 703 1.64 -0.30 5.49
N PRO A 704 0.89 0.70 5.00
CA PRO A 704 0.83 2.00 5.64
C PRO A 704 0.33 1.85 7.08
N GLN A 705 1.03 2.45 8.04
CA GLN A 705 0.58 2.54 9.41
C GLN A 705 -0.61 3.48 9.44
N ALA A 706 -1.77 2.96 9.85
CA ALA A 706 -2.94 3.80 10.03
C ALA A 706 -2.65 4.79 11.15
N GLY A 707 -2.45 6.06 10.79
CA GLY A 707 -2.42 7.13 11.78
C GLY A 707 -3.78 7.17 12.46
N SER A 708 -3.85 6.86 13.75
CA SER A 708 -5.03 7.22 14.53
C SER A 708 -5.22 8.73 14.35
N LEU A 709 -6.34 9.14 13.76
CA LEU A 709 -6.78 10.55 13.74
C LEU A 709 -6.84 11.11 15.18
N ASP A 710 -6.95 10.24 16.19
CA ASP A 710 -6.89 10.57 17.63
C ASP A 710 -5.49 10.83 18.17
N SER A 711 -4.44 10.80 17.34
CA SER A 711 -3.05 11.13 17.71
C SER A 711 -2.62 12.51 17.21
N ILE A 712 -3.54 13.29 16.63
CA ILE A 712 -3.30 14.69 16.29
C ILE A 712 -3.24 15.50 17.60
N PRO A 713 -2.21 16.35 17.80
CA PRO A 713 -2.14 17.22 18.96
C PRO A 713 -3.38 18.11 19.06
N ALA A 714 -4.12 18.00 20.16
CA ALA A 714 -5.32 18.78 20.35
C ALA A 714 -4.98 20.27 20.58
N PRO A 715 -5.62 21.23 19.90
CA PRO A 715 -5.48 22.63 20.25
C PRO A 715 -6.08 22.85 21.64
N ILE A 716 -5.28 23.34 22.59
CA ILE A 716 -5.74 23.54 23.97
C ILE A 716 -6.44 24.89 24.09
N PRO A 717 -7.73 24.94 24.44
CA PRO A 717 -8.42 26.20 24.69
C PRO A 717 -7.83 26.86 25.95
N MET A 718 -7.30 28.09 25.80
CA MET A 718 -6.69 28.84 26.91
C MET A 718 -7.62 29.90 27.54
N GLU A 719 -8.75 30.22 26.93
CA GLU A 719 -9.78 31.13 27.49
C GLU A 719 -10.96 30.36 28.08
N THR A 720 -10.68 29.37 28.91
CA THR A 720 -11.71 28.67 29.67
C THR A 720 -11.79 29.25 31.07
N ASP A 721 -13.00 29.58 31.50
CA ASP A 721 -13.25 29.98 32.88
C ASP A 721 -12.80 28.84 33.81
N GLN A 722 -12.08 29.16 34.89
CA GLN A 722 -11.57 28.15 35.83
C GLN A 722 -12.72 27.31 36.44
N SER A 723 -13.94 27.86 36.46
CA SER A 723 -15.15 27.16 36.90
C SER A 723 -15.56 26.00 35.97
N THR A 724 -15.12 25.99 34.71
CA THR A 724 -15.49 24.98 33.70
C THR A 724 -14.48 23.85 33.57
N ILE A 725 -13.34 23.95 34.26
CA ILE A 725 -12.23 22.99 34.15
C ILE A 725 -12.42 21.90 35.20
N LEU A 726 -12.38 20.63 34.79
CA LEU A 726 -12.36 19.50 35.71
C LEU A 726 -10.94 19.18 36.18
N PHE A 727 -10.00 19.08 35.23
CA PHE A 727 -8.58 18.89 35.52
C PHE A 727 -7.67 19.45 34.42
N THR A 728 -6.42 19.68 34.78
CA THR A 728 -5.31 19.92 33.84
C THR A 728 -4.16 18.95 34.13
N ALA A 729 -3.38 18.57 33.13
CA ALA A 729 -2.16 17.78 33.35
C ALA A 729 -1.00 18.31 32.50
N LYS A 730 0.24 18.12 32.98
CA LYS A 730 1.47 18.60 32.31
C LYS A 730 2.58 17.55 32.19
N LYS A 731 2.29 16.29 32.49
CA LYS A 731 3.30 15.23 32.52
C LYS A 731 2.79 13.99 31.81
N PHE A 732 3.66 13.40 30.99
CA PHE A 732 3.39 12.15 30.26
C PHE A 732 2.09 12.21 29.45
N ILE A 733 1.86 13.36 28.79
CA ILE A 733 0.66 13.59 27.99
C ILE A 733 0.76 12.82 26.67
N THR A 734 -0.33 12.14 26.29
CA THR A 734 -0.51 11.53 24.97
C THR A 734 -1.37 12.44 24.10
N ASN A 735 -1.22 12.41 22.78
CA ASN A 735 -2.11 13.18 21.90
C ASN A 735 -3.52 12.58 21.86
N GLY A 736 -4.51 13.47 21.75
CA GLY A 736 -5.86 13.12 21.38
C GLY A 736 -6.94 14.00 21.97
N ILE A 737 -8.16 13.80 21.48
CA ILE A 737 -9.37 14.41 22.01
C ILE A 737 -10.28 13.27 22.47
N VAL A 738 -10.76 13.36 23.70
CA VAL A 738 -11.80 12.48 24.23
C VAL A 738 -13.06 13.32 24.35
N ASP A 739 -14.06 13.04 23.52
CA ASP A 739 -15.32 13.78 23.49
C ASP A 739 -16.50 12.95 24.00
N ASN A 740 -17.68 13.59 24.09
CA ASN A 740 -18.96 12.93 24.40
C ASN A 740 -18.95 12.07 25.68
N ILE A 741 -18.21 12.51 26.70
CA ILE A 741 -18.17 11.85 27.99
C ILE A 741 -19.36 12.32 28.83
N ASN A 742 -20.25 11.37 29.12
CA ASN A 742 -21.46 11.60 29.89
C ASN A 742 -21.27 11.19 31.35
N TYR A 743 -20.42 10.19 31.62
CA TYR A 743 -20.24 9.66 32.97
C TYR A 743 -18.79 9.74 33.43
N VAL A 744 -18.59 10.12 34.70
CA VAL A 744 -17.29 9.99 35.38
C VAL A 744 -17.45 8.95 36.48
N VAL A 745 -16.58 7.95 36.48
CA VAL A 745 -16.41 7.02 37.59
C VAL A 745 -15.13 7.40 38.33
N TYR A 746 -15.28 7.93 39.54
CA TYR A 746 -14.19 8.42 40.35
C TYR A 746 -14.04 7.57 41.61
N VAL A 747 -12.86 6.97 41.80
CA VAL A 747 -12.47 6.31 43.04
C VAL A 747 -11.64 7.30 43.84
N ASP A 748 -12.16 7.75 44.98
CA ASP A 748 -11.49 8.75 45.82
C ASP A 748 -10.19 8.17 46.41
N PRO A 749 -9.01 8.78 46.13
CA PRO A 749 -7.73 8.27 46.62
C PRO A 749 -7.58 8.24 48.14
N ASP A 750 -8.16 9.20 48.86
CA ASP A 750 -8.02 9.30 50.31
C ASP A 750 -8.95 8.30 51.01
N GLN A 751 -10.19 8.17 50.53
CA GLN A 751 -11.14 7.19 51.05
C GLN A 751 -10.74 5.75 50.70
N TYR A 752 -10.21 5.52 49.50
CA TYR A 752 -9.69 4.20 49.12
C TYR A 752 -8.52 3.77 50.02
N ASN A 753 -7.63 4.70 50.36
CA ASN A 753 -6.51 4.43 51.28
C ASN A 753 -6.95 4.20 52.73
N ALA A 754 -8.09 4.76 53.14
CA ALA A 754 -8.65 4.56 54.47
C ALA A 754 -9.21 3.13 54.67
N LEU A 755 -9.48 2.40 53.58
CA LEU A 755 -9.93 1.02 53.63
C LEU A 755 -8.82 0.11 54.20
N SER A 756 -9.09 -0.48 55.36
CA SER A 756 -8.16 -1.38 56.05
C SER A 756 -8.31 -2.85 55.64
N SER A 757 -9.47 -3.23 55.08
CA SER A 757 -9.79 -4.62 54.70
C SER A 757 -9.43 -4.92 53.25
N LEU A 758 -8.70 -6.01 53.04
CA LEU A 758 -8.37 -6.50 51.69
C LEU A 758 -9.63 -6.87 50.89
N GLN A 759 -10.68 -7.34 51.57
CA GLN A 759 -11.96 -7.68 50.92
C GLN A 759 -12.66 -6.45 50.35
N ASP A 760 -12.59 -5.30 51.05
CA ASP A 760 -13.23 -4.07 50.58
C ASP A 760 -12.48 -3.47 49.39
N LEU A 761 -11.15 -3.52 49.41
CA LEU A 761 -10.31 -3.12 48.27
C LEU A 761 -10.59 -3.97 47.01
N GLU A 762 -10.82 -5.28 47.16
CA GLU A 762 -11.21 -6.14 46.03
C GLU A 762 -12.65 -5.88 45.55
N ARG A 763 -13.57 -5.51 46.45
CA ARG A 763 -14.94 -5.15 46.09
C ARG A 763 -15.01 -3.87 45.28
N VAL A 764 -14.14 -2.88 45.54
CA VAL A 764 -14.01 -1.69 44.70
C VAL A 764 -13.65 -2.07 43.26
N GLY A 765 -12.66 -2.95 43.06
CA GLY A 765 -12.31 -3.45 41.72
C GLY A 765 -13.47 -4.15 41.01
N LYS A 766 -14.24 -4.99 41.72
CA LYS A 766 -15.44 -5.64 41.18
C LYS A 766 -16.55 -4.64 40.83
N ALA A 767 -16.74 -3.59 41.64
CA ALA A 767 -17.71 -2.54 41.36
C ALA A 767 -17.35 -1.80 40.06
N VAL A 768 -16.08 -1.44 39.88
CA VAL A 768 -15.57 -0.84 38.64
C VAL A 768 -15.83 -1.75 37.43
N GLY A 769 -15.53 -3.06 37.54
CA GLY A 769 -15.79 -4.01 36.45
C GLY A 769 -17.27 -4.13 36.06
N LYS A 770 -18.19 -4.10 37.04
CA LYS A 770 -19.63 -4.09 36.76
C LYS A 770 -20.09 -2.76 36.16
N LEU A 771 -19.57 -1.63 36.62
CA LEU A 771 -19.86 -0.32 36.02
C LEU A 771 -19.39 -0.25 34.56
N ASN A 772 -18.21 -0.79 34.27
CA ASN A 772 -17.69 -0.88 32.91
C ASN A 772 -18.61 -1.68 31.97
N SER A 773 -19.32 -2.68 32.49
CA SER A 773 -20.30 -3.47 31.72
C SER A 773 -21.67 -2.77 31.61
N ALA A 774 -22.04 -1.94 32.59
CA ALA A 774 -23.36 -1.31 32.67
C ALA A 774 -23.44 0.05 31.94
N LEU A 775 -22.33 0.79 31.85
CA LEU A 775 -22.28 2.12 31.24
C LEU A 775 -22.13 2.05 29.71
N PRO A 776 -22.63 3.06 28.96
CA PRO A 776 -22.50 3.10 27.52
C PRO A 776 -21.03 3.14 27.06
N LYS A 777 -20.68 2.26 26.12
CA LYS A 777 -19.31 2.11 25.59
C LYS A 777 -18.76 3.47 25.10
N ARG A 778 -17.53 3.80 25.50
CA ARG A 778 -16.79 5.05 25.19
C ARG A 778 -17.47 6.36 25.58
N ARG A 779 -18.47 6.34 26.48
CA ARG A 779 -19.11 7.56 27.00
C ARG A 779 -18.83 7.81 28.48
N PHE A 780 -17.82 7.15 29.03
CA PHE A 780 -17.40 7.33 30.41
C PHE A 780 -15.89 7.29 30.56
N ILE A 781 -15.40 7.92 31.63
CA ILE A 781 -13.98 7.87 32.03
C ILE A 781 -13.85 7.27 33.43
N LEU A 782 -12.73 6.57 33.66
CA LEU A 782 -12.35 6.03 34.95
C LEU A 782 -11.25 6.89 35.55
N MET A 783 -11.38 7.26 36.82
CA MET A 783 -10.42 8.07 37.55
C MET A 783 -10.17 7.42 38.91
N GLY A 784 -8.91 7.24 39.34
CA GLY A 784 -8.66 6.73 40.68
C GLY A 784 -7.20 6.66 41.10
N PRO A 785 -6.91 6.12 42.30
CA PRO A 785 -5.60 6.21 42.92
C PRO A 785 -4.53 5.34 42.24
N GLY A 786 -3.34 5.92 42.08
CA GLY A 786 -2.08 5.22 41.78
C GLY A 786 -2.15 4.23 40.62
N ARG A 787 -1.48 3.08 40.74
CA ARG A 787 -1.27 2.11 39.65
C ARG A 787 -2.38 1.05 39.59
N TRP A 788 -3.23 1.16 38.58
CA TRP A 788 -4.28 0.18 38.30
C TRP A 788 -3.69 -1.10 37.68
N GLY A 789 -4.32 -2.25 37.93
CA GLY A 789 -3.85 -3.54 37.40
C GLY A 789 -2.62 -4.14 38.08
N SER A 790 -2.14 -3.54 39.17
CA SER A 790 -1.08 -4.10 40.00
C SER A 790 -1.54 -5.39 40.70
N ARG A 791 -0.79 -6.49 40.52
CA ARG A 791 -1.00 -7.75 41.28
C ARG A 791 -0.29 -7.76 42.65
N GLY A 792 0.45 -6.70 42.98
CA GLY A 792 1.20 -6.52 44.22
C GLY A 792 0.40 -5.80 45.30
N ASP A 793 0.94 -4.67 45.79
CA ASP A 793 0.36 -3.90 46.89
C ASP A 793 -0.95 -3.20 46.45
N ILE A 794 -2.10 -3.82 46.74
CA ILE A 794 -3.45 -3.34 46.34
C ILE A 794 -3.73 -1.93 46.91
N LYS A 795 -3.01 -1.50 47.94
CA LYS A 795 -3.12 -0.13 48.46
C LYS A 795 -2.54 0.93 47.54
N MET A 796 -1.67 0.55 46.60
CA MET A 796 -1.07 1.48 45.65
C MET A 796 -1.94 1.75 44.41
N GLY A 797 -3.07 1.06 44.25
CA GLY A 797 -4.03 1.34 43.18
C GLY A 797 -5.08 0.26 43.00
N VAL A 798 -6.08 0.52 42.14
CA VAL A 798 -7.25 -0.37 42.06
C VAL A 798 -6.90 -1.67 41.34
N LYS A 799 -7.18 -2.81 41.99
CA LYS A 799 -7.00 -4.15 41.43
C LYS A 799 -8.11 -4.45 40.42
N VAL A 800 -7.81 -4.25 39.13
CA VAL A 800 -8.67 -4.56 38.00
C VAL A 800 -7.88 -5.27 36.90
N ASN A 801 -8.56 -6.08 36.10
CA ASN A 801 -8.00 -6.60 34.85
C ASN A 801 -8.51 -5.77 33.66
N TYR A 802 -7.94 -6.02 32.48
CA TYR A 802 -8.38 -5.38 31.24
C TYR A 802 -9.90 -5.52 30.99
N SER A 803 -10.47 -6.70 31.21
CA SER A 803 -11.91 -6.96 31.06
C SER A 803 -12.80 -6.06 31.92
N ASP A 804 -12.26 -5.53 33.01
CA ASP A 804 -12.99 -4.71 33.96
C ASP A 804 -13.02 -3.24 33.56
N ILE A 805 -12.29 -2.84 32.51
CA ILE A 805 -12.16 -1.42 32.09
C ILE A 805 -12.25 -1.20 30.58
N ASN A 806 -12.43 -2.25 29.77
CA ASN A 806 -12.35 -2.22 28.31
C ASN A 806 -13.37 -1.31 27.58
N ASN A 807 -14.46 -0.90 28.24
CA ASN A 807 -15.48 -0.03 27.64
C ASN A 807 -15.25 1.45 27.94
N THR A 808 -14.32 1.80 28.84
CA THR A 808 -14.02 3.20 29.18
C THR A 808 -13.38 3.94 28.00
N ALA A 809 -13.63 5.24 27.88
CA ALA A 809 -12.93 6.08 26.91
C ALA A 809 -11.52 6.43 27.36
N MET A 810 -11.33 6.61 28.67
CA MET A 810 -10.08 7.08 29.26
C MET A 810 -9.89 6.53 30.68
N LEU A 811 -8.63 6.26 31.05
CA LEU A 811 -8.23 5.95 32.42
C LEU A 811 -7.27 7.03 32.93
N LEU A 812 -7.62 7.61 34.09
CA LEU A 812 -6.83 8.59 34.79
C LEU A 812 -6.30 8.03 36.11
N GLU A 813 -4.99 8.03 36.24
CA GLU A 813 -4.32 7.57 37.46
C GLU A 813 -3.84 8.77 38.27
N ILE A 814 -4.35 8.88 39.48
CA ILE A 814 -4.15 10.04 40.35
C ILE A 814 -3.04 9.71 41.35
N ALA A 815 -1.91 10.37 41.16
CA ALA A 815 -0.74 10.24 42.04
C ALA A 815 -0.69 11.42 43.02
N ARG A 816 -1.43 11.31 44.14
CA ARG A 816 -1.36 12.28 45.25
C ARG A 816 -0.11 12.05 46.12
N LYS A 817 0.66 13.11 46.39
CA LYS A 817 1.84 13.11 47.27
C LYS A 817 1.43 12.89 48.72
N LYS A 818 2.10 11.95 49.39
CA LYS A 818 1.95 11.70 50.82
C LYS A 818 3.31 11.78 51.50
N GLY A 819 3.61 12.92 52.12
CA GLY A 819 4.97 13.22 52.58
C GLY A 819 5.92 13.37 51.38
N ASP A 820 7.07 12.68 51.41
CA ASP A 820 8.04 12.65 50.29
C ASP A 820 7.73 11.56 49.23
N TYR A 821 6.65 10.79 49.40
CA TYR A 821 6.31 9.67 48.53
C TYR A 821 5.23 10.06 47.50
N VAL A 822 5.52 9.77 46.22
CA VAL A 822 4.57 9.88 45.09
C VAL A 822 4.22 8.45 44.66
N PRO A 823 2.93 8.06 44.61
CA PRO A 823 2.52 6.76 44.11
C PRO A 823 3.02 6.53 42.68
N GLU A 824 3.51 5.32 42.40
CA GLU A 824 3.82 4.92 41.04
C GLU A 824 2.53 4.85 40.19
N VAL A 825 2.68 5.13 38.90
CA VAL A 825 1.61 5.05 37.90
C VAL A 825 1.91 3.91 36.94
N SER A 826 0.91 3.44 36.20
CA SER A 826 1.02 2.36 35.21
C SER A 826 1.82 2.73 33.97
N PHE A 827 2.22 4.00 33.81
CA PHE A 827 2.99 4.46 32.67
C PHE A 827 4.26 3.61 32.47
N GLY A 828 4.39 3.04 31.28
CA GLY A 828 5.51 2.17 30.90
C GLY A 828 5.44 0.73 31.41
N THR A 829 4.29 0.29 31.91
CA THR A 829 4.05 -1.08 32.37
C THR A 829 3.16 -1.86 31.39
N HIS A 830 3.09 -3.20 31.51
CA HIS A 830 2.18 -3.99 30.67
C HIS A 830 0.72 -3.54 30.74
N PHE A 831 0.27 -3.09 31.92
CA PHE A 831 -1.10 -2.58 32.04
C PHE A 831 -1.31 -1.32 31.18
N PHE A 832 -0.31 -0.46 31.05
CA PHE A 832 -0.35 0.66 30.10
C PHE A 832 -0.36 0.19 28.64
N GLN A 833 0.31 -0.92 28.33
CA GLN A 833 0.22 -1.55 27.01
C GLN A 833 -1.22 -2.00 26.73
N ASP A 834 -1.88 -2.68 27.68
CA ASP A 834 -3.28 -3.11 27.56
C ASP A 834 -4.23 -1.93 27.27
N LEU A 835 -3.98 -0.77 27.89
CA LEU A 835 -4.77 0.45 27.67
C LEU A 835 -4.57 1.03 26.27
N VAL A 836 -3.31 1.19 25.85
CA VAL A 836 -2.98 1.71 24.51
C VAL A 836 -3.55 0.78 23.43
N GLU A 837 -3.41 -0.53 23.59
CA GLU A 837 -3.95 -1.52 22.66
C GLU A 837 -5.47 -1.48 22.57
N ALA A 838 -6.14 -1.21 23.69
CA ALA A 838 -7.58 -1.08 23.73
C ALA A 838 -8.09 0.28 23.28
N SER A 839 -7.26 1.18 22.73
CA SER A 839 -7.64 2.57 22.42
C SER A 839 -8.27 3.29 23.62
N ILE A 840 -7.90 2.92 24.85
CA ILE A 840 -8.27 3.63 26.07
C ILE A 840 -7.21 4.71 26.26
N LYS A 841 -7.62 5.97 26.25
CA LYS A 841 -6.67 7.06 26.50
C LYS A 841 -6.17 6.98 27.94
N TYR A 842 -4.89 7.21 28.14
CA TYR A 842 -4.25 7.12 29.45
C TYR A 842 -3.64 8.46 29.83
N LEU A 843 -3.87 8.88 31.07
CA LEU A 843 -3.32 10.11 31.61
C LEU A 843 -2.98 9.97 33.09
N PRO A 844 -1.70 10.10 33.47
CA PRO A 844 -1.33 10.26 34.87
C PRO A 844 -1.58 11.70 35.31
N LEU A 845 -2.35 11.86 36.38
CA LEU A 845 -2.66 13.15 37.00
C LEU A 845 -1.85 13.32 38.28
N TYR A 846 -1.19 14.47 38.43
CA TYR A 846 -0.40 14.84 39.61
C TYR A 846 -1.01 16.10 40.24
N PRO A 847 -2.05 15.96 41.10
CA PRO A 847 -2.79 17.11 41.63
C PRO A 847 -1.96 18.06 42.50
N ASP A 848 -0.91 17.55 43.15
CA ASP A 848 -0.09 18.33 44.11
C ASP A 848 1.06 19.12 43.45
N ASP A 849 1.07 19.21 42.12
CA ASP A 849 1.99 20.11 41.42
C ASP A 849 1.34 21.49 41.29
N ALA A 850 2.10 22.57 41.58
CA ALA A 850 1.59 23.95 41.69
C ALA A 850 0.87 24.51 40.44
N ASP A 851 1.03 23.82 39.32
CA ASP A 851 0.61 24.19 37.98
C ASP A 851 -0.57 23.33 37.46
N VAL A 852 -1.10 22.44 38.30
CA VAL A 852 -2.18 21.50 37.98
C VAL A 852 -3.44 21.88 38.76
N VAL A 853 -4.54 22.09 38.04
CA VAL A 853 -5.88 22.21 38.59
C VAL A 853 -6.54 20.84 38.59
N PHE A 854 -7.17 20.45 39.71
CA PHE A 854 -8.02 19.27 39.80
C PHE A 854 -9.20 19.57 40.74
N ASN A 855 -10.41 19.64 40.19
CA ASN A 855 -11.64 20.00 40.90
C ASN A 855 -12.43 18.74 41.31
N ASP A 856 -11.86 17.92 42.18
CA ASP A 856 -12.51 16.72 42.75
C ASP A 856 -13.80 17.03 43.53
N ALA A 857 -13.89 18.24 44.11
CA ALA A 857 -15.07 18.74 44.79
C ALA A 857 -16.33 18.75 43.92
N GLU A 858 -16.21 18.99 42.60
CA GLU A 858 -17.36 18.95 41.67
C GLU A 858 -17.91 17.53 41.52
N ILE A 859 -17.03 16.52 41.48
CA ILE A 859 -17.44 15.12 41.37
C ILE A 859 -18.08 14.64 42.68
N THR A 860 -17.47 14.97 43.82
CA THR A 860 -17.89 14.48 45.15
C THR A 860 -19.15 15.17 45.68
N ARG A 861 -19.45 16.41 45.24
CA ARG A 861 -20.71 17.11 45.59
C ARG A 861 -21.89 16.72 44.71
N SER A 862 -21.63 16.21 43.51
CA SER A 862 -22.67 15.76 42.58
C SER A 862 -23.42 14.53 43.11
N LYS A 863 -24.62 14.28 42.58
CA LYS A 863 -25.40 13.10 42.99
C LYS A 863 -24.70 11.80 42.57
N ASN A 864 -24.28 11.00 43.56
CA ASN A 864 -23.68 9.69 43.31
C ASN A 864 -24.74 8.67 42.86
N MET A 865 -24.63 8.19 41.62
CA MET A 865 -25.53 7.20 41.01
C MET A 865 -25.14 5.74 41.28
N LEU A 866 -24.06 5.47 42.03
CA LEU A 866 -23.60 4.11 42.30
C LEU A 866 -24.72 3.22 42.85
N SER A 867 -25.46 3.71 43.84
CA SER A 867 -26.55 2.96 44.48
C SER A 867 -27.76 2.72 43.56
N GLU A 868 -27.94 3.55 42.51
CA GLU A 868 -29.02 3.40 41.53
C GLU A 868 -28.67 2.34 40.47
N ILE A 869 -27.41 2.33 40.01
CA ILE A 869 -26.93 1.42 38.96
C ILE A 869 -26.56 0.05 39.55
N LEU A 870 -25.91 0.05 40.71
CA LEU A 870 -25.43 -1.15 41.41
C LEU A 870 -25.84 -1.14 42.90
N PRO A 871 -27.09 -1.51 43.23
CA PRO A 871 -27.60 -1.47 44.62
C PRO A 871 -26.78 -2.33 45.61
N GLU A 872 -26.17 -3.41 45.10
CA GLU A 872 -25.36 -4.36 45.86
C GLU A 872 -23.99 -3.81 46.34
N PHE A 873 -23.56 -2.64 45.82
CA PHE A 873 -22.33 -1.93 46.23
C PHE A 873 -22.64 -0.57 46.86
N SER A 874 -23.86 -0.36 47.35
CA SER A 874 -24.29 0.91 47.95
C SER A 874 -23.45 1.34 49.16
N ASP A 875 -22.86 0.38 49.88
CA ASP A 875 -21.94 0.61 50.99
C ASP A 875 -20.57 1.21 50.55
N LEU A 876 -20.23 1.14 49.27
CA LEU A 876 -19.03 1.77 48.71
C LEU A 876 -19.29 3.19 48.17
N SER A 877 -20.47 3.76 48.39
CA SER A 877 -20.83 5.10 47.87
C SER A 877 -19.96 6.24 48.42
N ASP A 878 -19.25 6.00 49.53
CA ASP A 878 -18.28 6.94 50.11
C ASP A 878 -16.89 6.86 49.43
N VAL A 879 -16.66 5.83 48.61
CA VAL A 879 -15.36 5.54 47.96
C VAL A 879 -15.46 5.65 46.42
N VAL A 880 -16.54 5.13 45.84
CA VAL A 880 -16.76 5.11 44.38
C VAL A 880 -17.91 6.04 44.02
N PHE A 881 -17.62 7.07 43.24
CA PHE A 881 -18.56 8.08 42.78
C PHE A 881 -18.86 7.86 41.30
N VAL A 882 -20.15 7.77 40.95
CA VAL A 882 -20.61 7.71 39.56
C VAL A 882 -21.48 8.93 39.30
N THR A 883 -20.99 9.84 38.45
CA THR A 883 -21.67 11.12 38.17
C THR A 883 -22.10 11.19 36.70
N ASP A 884 -23.37 11.53 36.47
CA ASP A 884 -23.93 11.83 35.14
C ASP A 884 -23.79 13.34 34.87
N ILE A 885 -22.74 13.68 34.12
CA ILE A 885 -22.34 15.06 33.84
C ILE A 885 -23.47 15.81 33.11
N LYS A 886 -24.17 15.14 32.19
CA LYS A 886 -25.19 15.78 31.36
C LYS A 886 -26.37 16.28 32.20
N LYS A 887 -26.70 15.58 33.29
CA LYS A 887 -27.79 15.98 34.21
C LYS A 887 -27.37 17.06 35.19
N GLU A 888 -26.13 17.02 35.68
CA GLU A 888 -25.66 17.95 36.72
C GLU A 888 -25.17 19.30 36.14
N ASN A 889 -24.72 19.33 34.87
CA ASN A 889 -24.16 20.54 34.22
C ASN A 889 -25.02 21.09 33.07
N ASP A 890 -26.34 21.24 33.27
CA ASP A 890 -27.26 21.88 32.31
C ASP A 890 -27.16 21.34 30.85
N GLY A 891 -26.92 20.04 30.68
CA GLY A 891 -26.82 19.40 29.36
C GLY A 891 -25.44 19.46 28.71
N LYS A 892 -24.43 20.04 29.38
CA LYS A 892 -23.03 20.01 28.93
C LYS A 892 -22.41 18.63 29.09
N ILE A 893 -21.41 18.34 28.28
CA ILE A 893 -20.64 17.10 28.27
C ILE A 893 -19.18 17.39 28.62
N LEU A 894 -18.44 16.38 29.09
CA LEU A 894 -17.02 16.52 29.35
C LEU A 894 -16.22 16.24 28.06
N LYS A 895 -15.30 17.15 27.75
CA LYS A 895 -14.31 17.00 26.66
C LYS A 895 -12.91 17.11 27.24
N VAL A 896 -12.03 16.18 26.87
CA VAL A 896 -10.62 16.19 27.27
C VAL A 896 -9.75 16.44 26.04
N PHE A 897 -8.97 17.51 26.07
CA PHE A 897 -8.00 17.86 25.03
C PHE A 897 -6.61 17.52 25.56
N MET A 898 -5.84 16.74 24.79
CA MET A 898 -4.50 16.33 25.17
C MET A 898 -3.53 16.62 24.02
N ASN A 899 -2.45 17.34 24.36
CA ASN A 899 -1.43 17.76 23.43
C ASN A 899 -0.05 17.48 24.02
N GLU A 900 0.64 16.53 23.39
CA GLU A 900 1.98 16.11 23.72
C GLU A 900 3.03 17.17 23.38
N ASP A 901 2.90 17.84 22.22
CA ASP A 901 3.93 18.77 21.71
C ASP A 901 4.18 19.93 22.67
N ILE A 902 3.10 20.41 23.31
CA ILE A 902 3.17 21.41 24.39
C ILE A 902 3.06 20.80 25.78
N ASN A 903 2.99 19.46 25.86
CA ASN A 903 2.92 18.64 27.06
C ASN A 903 1.87 19.14 28.06
N GLN A 904 0.64 19.34 27.56
CA GLN A 904 -0.50 19.82 28.32
C GLN A 904 -1.77 19.04 27.99
N ALA A 905 -2.62 18.80 29.00
CA ALA A 905 -3.98 18.34 28.82
C ALA A 905 -4.94 19.17 29.66
N ILE A 906 -6.17 19.34 29.16
CA ILE A 906 -7.25 20.05 29.86
C ILE A 906 -8.57 19.30 29.65
N ALA A 907 -9.35 19.18 30.72
CA ALA A 907 -10.71 18.65 30.65
C ALA A 907 -11.70 19.76 31.01
N ILE A 908 -12.67 19.99 30.11
CA ILE A 908 -13.62 21.10 30.21
C ILE A 908 -15.06 20.59 30.03
N PHE A 909 -16.00 21.25 30.71
CA PHE A 909 -17.43 21.08 30.47
C PHE A 909 -17.87 22.00 29.33
N ASP A 910 -18.34 21.42 28.23
CA ASP A 910 -18.69 22.14 27.00
C ASP A 910 -20.08 21.71 26.48
N GLU A 911 -20.72 22.54 25.66
CA GLU A 911 -22.01 22.19 25.06
C GLU A 911 -21.88 20.94 24.18
N ALA A 912 -22.90 20.09 24.23
CA ALA A 912 -23.04 18.98 23.31
C ALA A 912 -23.10 19.57 21.89
N SER A 913 -22.13 19.22 21.05
CA SER A 913 -22.18 19.56 19.62
C SER A 913 -23.51 19.07 19.07
N ALA A 914 -24.22 19.93 18.33
CA ALA A 914 -25.60 19.74 17.84
C ALA A 914 -25.75 18.63 16.76
N ALA A 915 -25.07 17.51 16.93
CA ALA A 915 -25.21 16.27 16.17
C ALA A 915 -25.75 15.17 17.10
N GLU A 916 -26.88 15.43 17.78
CA GLU A 916 -27.71 14.37 18.39
C GLU A 916 -28.97 14.19 17.53
N SER A 917 -28.81 13.56 16.36
CA SER A 917 -29.85 12.78 15.68
C SER A 917 -29.20 11.97 14.57
N THR A 918 -29.52 10.67 14.53
CA THR A 918 -28.98 9.57 13.71
C THR A 918 -27.58 9.07 14.09
N LEU A 919 -27.46 7.74 14.19
CA LEU A 919 -26.21 6.97 14.22
C LEU A 919 -25.49 7.12 12.87
N ASP A 920 -25.16 8.35 12.52
CA ASP A 920 -24.26 8.68 11.43
C ASP A 920 -22.87 8.69 12.05
N ILE A 921 -22.15 7.59 11.83
CA ILE A 921 -20.69 7.59 11.90
C ILE A 921 -20.27 8.47 10.73
N TYR A 922 -20.14 9.76 11.02
CA TYR A 922 -19.64 10.74 10.07
C TYR A 922 -18.30 10.22 9.54
N SER A 923 -18.25 10.01 8.24
CA SER A 923 -17.02 10.21 7.48
C SER A 923 -16.45 11.58 7.90
N HIS A 924 -15.45 11.58 8.77
CA HIS A 924 -14.79 12.81 9.19
C HIS A 924 -13.86 13.29 8.07
N THR A 925 -14.46 13.73 6.97
CA THR A 925 -13.89 14.71 6.05
C THR A 925 -14.16 16.15 6.50
N ASP A 926 -14.94 16.38 7.57
CA ASP A 926 -15.21 17.72 8.10
C ASP A 926 -15.13 17.75 9.64
N VAL A 927 -13.96 17.45 10.20
CA VAL A 927 -13.57 18.22 11.39
C VAL A 927 -13.27 19.59 10.84
N LYS A 928 -14.06 20.61 11.19
CA LYS A 928 -13.74 22.03 10.92
C LYS A 928 -12.24 22.18 11.09
N GLN A 929 -11.50 22.22 9.98
CA GLN A 929 -10.11 22.62 10.00
C GLN A 929 -10.14 23.91 10.80
N LEU A 930 -9.39 23.98 11.89
CA LEU A 930 -9.00 25.27 12.42
C LEU A 930 -8.28 25.92 11.26
N ASP A 931 -9.03 26.70 10.50
CA ASP A 931 -8.68 27.14 9.16
C ASP A 931 -7.68 28.27 9.37
N TYR A 932 -6.45 27.88 9.70
CA TYR A 932 -5.39 28.72 10.23
C TYR A 932 -5.06 29.84 9.26
N TRP A 933 -5.23 29.58 7.95
CA TRP A 933 -5.10 30.58 6.90
C TRP A 933 -6.33 31.50 6.85
N SER A 934 -7.55 31.00 7.05
CA SER A 934 -8.79 31.76 6.88
C SER A 934 -8.92 32.91 7.88
N TRP A 935 -8.64 32.68 9.16
CA TRP A 935 -8.69 33.77 10.14
C TRP A 935 -7.55 34.78 9.94
N ARG A 936 -6.35 34.31 9.58
CA ARG A 936 -5.20 35.17 9.24
C ARG A 936 -5.50 36.03 8.01
N TYR A 937 -6.13 35.43 7.01
CA TYR A 937 -6.58 36.10 5.80
C TYR A 937 -7.62 37.19 6.13
N SER A 938 -8.64 36.86 6.94
CA SER A 938 -9.64 37.82 7.42
C SER A 938 -9.01 38.97 8.22
N MET A 939 -7.97 38.69 9.02
CA MET A 939 -7.24 39.73 9.76
C MET A 939 -6.40 40.61 8.84
N ALA A 940 -5.75 40.05 7.81
CA ALA A 940 -5.07 40.84 6.79
C ALA A 940 -6.03 41.79 6.06
N GLU A 941 -7.25 41.33 5.73
CA GLU A 941 -8.30 42.19 5.15
C GLU A 941 -8.77 43.27 6.13
N THR A 942 -8.90 42.93 7.42
CA THR A 942 -9.28 43.90 8.47
C THR A 942 -8.22 44.98 8.66
N ILE A 943 -6.93 44.60 8.65
CA ILE A 943 -5.81 45.56 8.68
C ILE A 943 -5.83 46.45 7.45
N ALA A 944 -6.11 45.89 6.27
CA ALA A 944 -6.21 46.65 5.02
C ALA A 944 -7.35 47.69 5.08
N ALA A 945 -8.54 47.26 5.52
CA ALA A 945 -9.72 48.11 5.60
C ALA A 945 -9.59 49.21 6.66
N SER A 946 -8.90 48.95 7.77
CA SER A 946 -8.65 49.93 8.83
C SER A 946 -7.47 50.87 8.55
N LEU A 947 -6.71 50.63 7.49
CA LEU A 947 -5.59 51.47 7.08
C LEU A 947 -6.10 52.75 6.40
N GLU A 948 -5.69 53.92 6.91
CA GLU A 948 -5.93 55.21 6.26
C GLU A 948 -4.81 55.54 5.25
N PRO A 949 -5.01 55.36 3.92
CA PRO A 949 -3.90 55.37 2.96
C PRO A 949 -3.18 56.72 2.87
N ALA A 950 -3.94 57.83 2.92
CA ALA A 950 -3.41 59.20 2.88
C ALA A 950 -2.59 59.56 4.14
N ARG A 951 -2.95 58.99 5.30
CA ARG A 951 -2.26 59.23 6.56
C ARG A 951 -0.88 58.59 6.57
N PHE A 952 -0.77 57.37 6.04
CA PHE A 952 0.47 56.58 6.07
C PHE A 952 1.29 56.61 4.77
N GLY A 953 0.77 57.20 3.68
CA GLY A 953 1.47 57.27 2.39
C GLY A 953 1.51 55.93 1.67
N VAL A 954 0.45 55.11 1.82
CA VAL A 954 0.34 53.77 1.21
C VAL A 954 -0.49 53.85 -0.07
N LYS A 955 0.06 53.36 -1.18
CA LYS A 955 -0.61 53.29 -2.49
C LYS A 955 -1.36 51.97 -2.69
N ALA A 956 -0.82 50.87 -2.17
CA ALA A 956 -1.42 49.54 -2.25
C ALA A 956 -0.87 48.61 -1.15
N MET A 957 -1.66 47.60 -0.79
CA MET A 957 -1.23 46.52 0.10
C MET A 957 -1.57 45.18 -0.53
N TYR A 958 -0.68 44.20 -0.38
CA TYR A 958 -0.84 42.86 -0.93
C TYR A 958 -0.53 41.81 0.13
N LEU A 959 -1.22 40.67 0.05
CA LEU A 959 -0.96 39.48 0.84
C LEU A 959 -0.15 38.47 0.02
N ILE A 960 0.89 37.90 0.63
CA ILE A 960 1.73 36.87 0.03
C ILE A 960 1.89 35.66 0.98
N GLY A 961 2.62 34.63 0.55
CA GLY A 961 3.04 33.54 1.43
C GLY A 961 1.96 32.52 1.80
N SER A 962 2.15 31.84 2.93
CA SER A 962 1.38 30.66 3.35
C SER A 962 -0.10 30.96 3.59
N THR A 963 -0.41 32.13 4.13
CA THR A 963 -1.78 32.61 4.36
C THR A 963 -2.55 32.83 3.05
N LYS A 964 -1.90 33.37 2.01
CA LYS A 964 -2.53 33.55 0.68
C LYS A 964 -2.71 32.21 -0.05
N ASN A 965 -1.84 31.23 0.18
CA ASN A 965 -1.87 29.92 -0.48
C ASN A 965 -2.71 28.87 0.27
N ALA A 966 -3.46 29.27 1.30
CA ALA A 966 -4.27 28.39 2.14
C ALA A 966 -3.50 27.25 2.86
N ASN A 967 -2.19 27.43 3.05
CA ASN A 967 -1.28 26.44 3.65
C ASN A 967 -0.69 26.92 4.99
N ALA A 968 -1.30 27.91 5.64
CA ALA A 968 -0.81 28.43 6.92
C ALA A 968 -1.01 27.39 8.04
N GLY A 969 0.04 27.16 8.83
CA GLY A 969 -0.01 26.35 10.05
C GLY A 969 -0.16 27.20 11.32
N PRO A 970 -0.11 26.58 12.51
CA PRO A 970 -0.30 27.28 13.78
C PRO A 970 0.84 28.28 14.11
N MET A 971 2.06 28.05 13.61
CA MET A 971 3.19 28.97 13.74
C MET A 971 3.37 29.93 12.55
N SER A 972 2.53 29.85 11.52
CA SER A 972 2.69 30.70 10.33
C SER A 972 2.40 32.17 10.63
N ASP A 973 3.17 33.04 9.98
CA ASP A 973 3.04 34.48 9.92
C ASP A 973 2.08 34.94 8.79
N ILE A 974 1.81 36.24 8.80
CA ILE A 974 1.04 36.95 7.79
C ILE A 974 2.00 37.86 7.03
N ASP A 975 2.36 37.45 5.82
CA ASP A 975 3.26 38.21 4.95
C ASP A 975 2.50 39.32 4.19
N LEU A 976 2.82 40.57 4.49
CA LEU A 976 2.27 41.76 3.83
C LEU A 976 3.32 42.47 2.98
N LEU A 977 2.94 42.81 1.76
CA LEU A 977 3.72 43.65 0.86
C LEU A 977 3.03 45.01 0.71
N ILE A 978 3.67 46.08 1.15
CA ILE A 978 3.09 47.44 1.19
C ILE A 978 3.82 48.35 0.20
N HIS A 979 3.08 48.88 -0.76
CA HIS A 979 3.55 49.89 -1.70
C HIS A 979 3.43 51.28 -1.09
N ILE A 980 4.58 51.90 -0.84
CA ILE A 980 4.69 53.24 -0.25
C ILE A 980 5.08 54.29 -1.29
N GLU A 981 4.65 55.53 -1.07
CA GLU A 981 5.06 56.68 -1.88
C GLU A 981 6.55 57.01 -1.66
N GLU A 982 7.27 57.26 -2.76
CA GLU A 982 8.68 57.65 -2.75
C GLU A 982 8.91 58.96 -1.97
N GLY A 983 9.89 58.95 -1.05
CA GLY A 983 10.22 60.11 -0.22
C GLY A 983 9.33 60.32 1.02
N SER A 984 8.43 59.38 1.35
CA SER A 984 7.59 59.50 2.53
C SER A 984 8.35 59.29 3.86
N ASN A 985 8.48 60.35 4.68
CA ASN A 985 8.94 60.24 6.08
C ASN A 985 7.91 59.55 7.02
N LYS A 986 6.82 59.02 6.46
CA LYS A 986 5.68 58.45 7.18
C LYS A 986 5.83 56.95 7.48
N LYS A 987 6.85 56.28 6.91
CA LYS A 987 7.15 54.85 7.11
C LYS A 987 7.26 54.47 8.59
N GLY A 988 7.92 55.30 9.40
CA GLY A 988 8.09 55.03 10.83
C GLY A 988 6.77 54.97 11.60
N MET A 989 5.79 55.82 11.26
CA MET A 989 4.47 55.79 11.89
C MET A 989 3.66 54.55 11.49
N LEU A 990 3.78 54.13 10.23
CA LEU A 990 3.14 52.92 9.73
C LEU A 990 3.72 51.66 10.39
N SER A 991 5.05 51.58 10.53
CA SER A 991 5.70 50.44 11.19
C SER A 991 5.29 50.31 12.66
N VAL A 992 5.15 51.43 13.40
CA VAL A 992 4.66 51.42 14.79
C VAL A 992 3.21 50.94 14.88
N TRP A 993 2.36 51.37 13.94
CA TRP A 993 0.95 50.94 13.88
C TRP A 993 0.82 49.44 13.56
N LEU A 994 1.62 48.93 12.61
CA LEU A 994 1.66 47.50 12.27
C LEU A 994 2.28 46.65 13.38
N ASP A 995 3.28 47.15 14.14
CA ASP A 995 3.81 46.44 15.32
C ASP A 995 2.73 46.25 16.39
N GLY A 996 1.87 47.26 16.60
CA GLY A 996 0.70 47.15 17.47
C GLY A 996 -0.26 46.04 17.05
N TRP A 997 -0.58 45.95 15.75
CA TRP A 997 -1.37 44.85 15.20
C TRP A 997 -0.66 43.50 15.33
N SER A 998 0.65 43.45 15.06
CA SER A 998 1.45 42.22 15.13
C SER A 998 1.43 41.62 16.53
N ARG A 999 1.54 42.46 17.58
CA ARG A 999 1.43 42.01 18.98
C ARG A 999 0.03 41.51 19.33
N CYS A 1000 -1.02 42.20 18.86
CA CYS A 1000 -2.40 41.77 19.08
C CYS A 1000 -2.68 40.42 18.40
N LEU A 1001 -2.21 40.26 17.16
CA LEU A 1001 -2.32 39.04 16.40
C LEU A 1001 -1.49 37.91 17.00
N GLY A 1002 -0.28 38.18 17.49
CA GLY A 1002 0.53 37.21 18.23
C GLY A 1002 -0.18 36.70 19.49
N ARG A 1003 -0.87 37.59 20.22
CA ARG A 1003 -1.73 37.20 21.33
C ARG A 1003 -2.94 36.38 20.87
N MET A 1004 -3.61 36.78 19.79
CA MET A 1004 -4.74 36.04 19.22
C MET A 1004 -4.35 34.64 18.71
N ASN A 1005 -3.17 34.50 18.08
CA ASN A 1005 -2.63 33.23 17.64
C ASN A 1005 -2.35 32.32 18.84
N PHE A 1006 -1.75 32.87 19.90
CA PHE A 1006 -1.54 32.14 21.15
C PHE A 1006 -2.86 31.65 21.76
N LEU A 1007 -3.92 32.49 21.77
CA LEU A 1007 -5.22 32.10 22.30
C LEU A 1007 -5.91 31.01 21.47
N ARG A 1008 -5.74 31.03 20.14
CA ARG A 1008 -6.36 30.07 19.22
C ARG A 1008 -5.61 28.75 19.07
N THR A 1009 -4.28 28.78 19.23
CA THR A 1009 -3.41 27.65 18.85
C THR A 1009 -2.50 27.18 19.97
N GLY A 1010 -2.35 27.95 21.05
CA GLY A 1010 -1.39 27.69 22.13
C GLY A 1010 0.07 28.09 21.82
N TYR A 1011 0.41 28.42 20.57
CA TYR A 1011 1.77 28.79 20.18
C TYR A 1011 2.03 30.30 20.38
N LYS A 1012 3.13 30.65 21.07
CA LYS A 1012 3.58 32.04 21.21
C LYS A 1012 4.39 32.46 19.99
N THR A 1013 4.09 33.65 19.48
CA THR A 1013 4.82 34.30 18.40
C THR A 1013 5.00 35.76 18.79
N ASP A 1014 6.24 36.26 18.79
CA ASP A 1014 6.55 37.64 19.21
C ASP A 1014 6.19 38.66 18.12
N GLN A 1015 6.22 38.25 16.84
CA GLN A 1015 5.76 39.01 15.69
C GLN A 1015 5.02 38.06 14.72
N LEU A 1016 3.72 38.29 14.50
CA LEU A 1016 2.92 37.49 13.56
C LEU A 1016 2.79 38.15 12.18
N LEU A 1017 3.01 39.47 12.07
CA LEU A 1017 3.06 40.17 10.79
C LEU A 1017 4.51 40.29 10.32
N ASP A 1018 4.83 39.76 9.14
CA ASP A 1018 6.04 40.09 8.39
C ASP A 1018 5.68 41.10 7.29
N VAL A 1019 6.38 42.24 7.24
CA VAL A 1019 6.00 43.38 6.40
C VAL A 1019 7.15 43.82 5.51
N HIS A 1020 6.97 43.69 4.21
CA HIS A 1020 7.90 44.15 3.18
C HIS A 1020 7.39 45.44 2.53
N TYR A 1021 8.26 46.45 2.41
CA TYR A 1021 7.93 47.73 1.78
C TYR A 1021 8.54 47.80 0.38
N ILE A 1022 7.78 48.31 -0.59
CA ILE A 1022 8.22 48.55 -1.97
C ILE A 1022 7.86 49.95 -2.45
N THR A 1023 8.64 50.47 -3.39
CA THR A 1023 8.47 51.80 -4.01
C THR A 1023 8.05 51.69 -5.48
N ASP A 1024 7.75 52.83 -6.12
CA ASP A 1024 7.45 52.86 -7.56
C ASP A 1024 8.63 52.37 -8.41
N LEU A 1025 9.86 52.71 -8.02
CA LEU A 1025 11.09 52.23 -8.64
C LEU A 1025 11.26 50.70 -8.50
N ASP A 1026 10.88 50.12 -7.36
CA ASP A 1026 10.96 48.66 -7.16
C ASP A 1026 9.98 47.89 -8.06
N ILE A 1027 8.77 48.42 -8.23
CA ILE A 1027 7.75 47.83 -9.12
C ILE A 1027 8.21 47.95 -10.59
N ALA A 1028 8.76 49.09 -10.98
CA ALA A 1028 9.23 49.33 -12.34
C ALA A 1028 10.44 48.45 -12.71
N GLN A 1029 11.35 48.22 -11.76
CA GLN A 1029 12.54 47.38 -11.96
C GLN A 1029 12.29 45.89 -11.65
N LYS A 1030 11.12 45.54 -11.12
CA LYS A 1030 10.82 44.22 -10.56
C LYS A 1030 11.92 43.75 -9.59
N THR A 1031 12.38 44.64 -8.71
CA THR A 1031 13.40 44.33 -7.70
C THR A 1031 12.75 43.80 -6.42
N SER A 1032 13.46 42.97 -5.66
CA SER A 1032 12.98 42.42 -4.38
C SER A 1032 11.65 41.62 -4.53
N MET A 1033 10.75 41.72 -3.55
CA MET A 1033 9.44 41.06 -3.53
C MET A 1033 8.43 41.66 -4.53
N ALA A 1034 8.77 42.75 -5.24
CA ALA A 1034 7.90 43.35 -6.25
C ALA A 1034 7.69 42.45 -7.49
N ILE A 1035 8.57 41.46 -7.72
CA ILE A 1035 8.40 40.42 -8.75
C ILE A 1035 7.08 39.67 -8.58
N LYS A 1036 6.60 39.51 -7.33
CA LYS A 1036 5.35 38.80 -7.03
C LYS A 1036 4.11 39.54 -7.50
N ILE A 1037 4.19 40.85 -7.76
CA ILE A 1037 3.07 41.62 -8.30
C ILE A 1037 2.93 41.28 -9.79
N ASN A 1038 1.81 40.63 -10.15
CA ASN A 1038 1.53 40.08 -11.49
C ASN A 1038 2.41 38.89 -11.93
N ALA A 1039 2.95 38.10 -11.00
CA ALA A 1039 3.65 36.85 -11.31
C ALA A 1039 2.68 35.76 -11.81
N ILE A 1040 3.15 34.87 -12.69
CA ILE A 1040 2.31 33.83 -13.33
C ILE A 1040 2.01 32.66 -12.35
N THR A 1041 2.97 32.29 -11.50
CA THR A 1041 2.90 31.06 -10.68
C THR A 1041 2.79 31.30 -9.16
N ASP A 1042 2.93 32.54 -8.68
CA ASP A 1042 2.67 32.92 -7.27
C ASP A 1042 2.38 34.44 -7.16
N ALA A 1043 1.27 34.88 -7.75
CA ALA A 1043 0.87 36.29 -7.73
C ALA A 1043 0.54 36.77 -6.30
N ALA A 1044 1.06 37.94 -5.92
CA ALA A 1044 0.64 38.66 -4.73
C ALA A 1044 -0.83 39.08 -4.85
N ARG A 1045 -1.64 38.84 -3.81
CA ARG A 1045 -3.06 39.16 -3.82
C ARG A 1045 -3.28 40.57 -3.30
N LYS A 1046 -3.82 41.46 -4.13
CA LYS A 1046 -4.12 42.84 -3.72
C LYS A 1046 -5.26 42.86 -2.68
N LEU A 1047 -5.05 43.57 -1.58
CA LEU A 1047 -6.05 43.81 -0.54
C LEU A 1047 -6.72 45.18 -0.75
N ASN A 1048 -7.98 45.30 -0.34
CA ASN A 1048 -8.72 46.56 -0.40
C ASN A 1048 -8.31 47.44 0.79
N ILE A 1049 -7.71 48.60 0.50
CA ILE A 1049 -7.24 49.54 1.54
C ILE A 1049 -8.19 50.71 1.73
N GLY A 1050 -8.40 51.12 2.99
CA GLY A 1050 -9.32 52.19 3.37
C GLY A 1050 -10.70 51.66 3.80
N PRO A 1051 -11.47 52.47 4.57
CA PRO A 1051 -12.79 52.08 5.02
C PRO A 1051 -13.69 51.82 3.82
N VAL A 1052 -14.31 50.64 3.80
CA VAL A 1052 -15.37 50.31 2.84
C VAL A 1052 -16.55 51.22 3.20
N ASP A 1053 -16.93 52.14 2.30
CA ASP A 1053 -18.19 52.88 2.45
C ASP A 1053 -19.32 51.84 2.63
N ALA A 1054 -20.00 51.92 3.78
CA ALA A 1054 -20.97 50.93 4.25
C ALA A 1054 -22.16 50.71 3.30
#